data_AF-A0A2U1IZN6-F1
#
_entry.id   AF-A0A2U1IZN6-F1
#
_cell.length_a   1.000
_cell.length_b   1.000
_cell.length_c   1.000
_cell.angle_alpha   90.00
_cell.angle_beta   90.00
_cell.angle_gamma   90.00
#
_symmetry.space_group_name_H-M   'P 1'
#
loop_
_entity.id
_entity.type
_entity.pdbx_description
1 polymer ?
#
loop_
_entity_poly.entity_id
_entity_poly.type
_entity_poly.pdbx_seq_one_letter_code
_entity_poly.pdbx_strand_id
1 'polypeptide(L)'
;MNPRRKTVSNNNPGNSRISFAGNRFQAEASGSNRNSIAPYNRMSIAPQQYNPPVGSNLNILRKTDSGRMTPMLSRTQNTSAFVPDSRNHPGNTLIKKVGIRMLTQTPAGKNTRIGNLDTISSKPPGTINTTIKSRGNLINIDPRPIRDAQFQADARRKITNYLISRRYEKEINARALENPTIKNIEDIFKFIYGRLDPLFRYSRKFEDDIFAILKVIEYPYIDTITKTMLRVPSSVNNWPTVLAFILWMTELNLIVENMESPNTYVDEFSGQNSSVRFEDKVFYQYLITTYPIWLNGNDEPPEVELDLAEQFELKSQHTSDENTHLENQLSSLKAELKQYQDSKSSLETQEELKSRLSTDITSLDGYLNKVEYKNSKTHQKIEALESELINMDTEYNSLCQNISNVNSILGKQSISIDEVDQMNMKRVHLCQVLGDAQTNLNTKKDELNAKETEIQRILDKIDQLEQTYNTGAKQIESHQAIHTNNNEKQPVQFPLSVIINTNSEDQHNLCKPNLKVEIQKNLYKVSELLLSQAFNLETTVFKTEEQINQLLDLRVELGESIDELEKQFRRAQETCAEIRSSIIDESVAPSMEINNLEKEIALIEKTITKMEQQAKHEYLTSKADSGLVTRKCGELNSNLNKEIVQSIDAILKMQTFIRTRLEETVMRLN
;
A
#
# COMPACT_ATOMS: atom_id res chain seq x y z
N MET A 1 15.77 -43.09 25.43
CA MET A 1 16.37 -44.35 25.96
C MET A 1 16.00 -45.50 25.04
N ASN A 2 16.76 -46.59 25.04
CA ASN A 2 16.66 -47.72 24.12
C ASN A 2 16.83 -49.06 24.91
N PRO A 3 16.79 -50.26 24.31
CA PRO A 3 15.60 -51.10 24.08
C PRO A 3 15.68 -52.46 24.82
N ARG A 4 14.74 -53.38 24.53
CA ARG A 4 14.91 -54.87 24.55
C ARG A 4 13.58 -55.55 24.13
N ARG A 5 13.51 -56.77 23.56
CA ARG A 5 14.42 -57.56 22.71
C ARG A 5 13.67 -58.83 22.27
N LYS A 6 13.78 -59.28 21.01
CA LYS A 6 13.70 -60.72 20.67
C LYS A 6 14.36 -60.99 19.31
N THR A 7 15.21 -62.02 19.29
CA THR A 7 15.87 -62.65 18.13
C THR A 7 15.06 -63.91 17.75
N VAL A 8 15.31 -64.73 16.72
CA VAL A 8 16.43 -65.06 15.81
C VAL A 8 15.76 -65.39 14.43
N SER A 9 16.34 -65.30 13.23
CA SER A 9 17.35 -66.23 12.69
C SER A 9 17.75 -65.91 11.22
N ASN A 10 18.89 -66.46 10.80
CA ASN A 10 19.52 -66.30 9.48
C ASN A 10 18.73 -66.95 8.34
N ASN A 11 18.84 -66.39 7.12
CA ASN A 11 19.74 -66.94 6.10
C ASN A 11 19.88 -66.04 4.86
N ASN A 12 21.03 -66.15 4.19
CA ASN A 12 21.40 -65.52 2.91
C ASN A 12 22.21 -66.57 2.13
N PRO A 13 22.01 -66.75 0.81
CA PRO A 13 23.01 -66.19 -0.13
C PRO A 13 22.47 -65.82 -1.53
N GLY A 14 23.31 -65.18 -2.35
CA GLY A 14 23.59 -65.77 -3.68
C GLY A 14 23.09 -65.11 -4.96
N ASN A 15 23.48 -63.85 -5.23
CA ASN A 15 24.18 -63.42 -6.46
C ASN A 15 23.76 -63.91 -7.90
N SER A 16 23.66 -62.94 -8.82
CA SER A 16 24.17 -62.95 -10.23
C SER A 16 23.22 -63.04 -11.47
N ARG A 17 23.57 -62.19 -12.47
CA ARG A 17 23.45 -62.29 -13.96
C ARG A 17 22.03 -62.34 -14.61
N ILE A 18 21.64 -61.38 -15.46
CA ILE A 18 22.02 -61.06 -16.88
C ILE A 18 21.36 -61.98 -17.94
N SER A 19 20.41 -61.45 -18.75
CA SER A 19 20.50 -61.37 -20.25
C SER A 19 19.16 -61.12 -21.01
N PHE A 20 19.23 -60.25 -22.02
CA PHE A 20 18.54 -60.18 -23.34
C PHE A 20 17.26 -60.99 -23.67
N ALA A 21 16.28 -60.36 -24.36
CA ALA A 21 16.07 -60.44 -25.83
C ALA A 21 14.67 -60.00 -26.34
N GLY A 22 14.57 -59.52 -27.60
CA GLY A 22 13.31 -59.24 -28.34
C GLY A 22 13.23 -57.82 -28.93
N ASN A 23 13.71 -57.53 -30.16
CA ASN A 23 13.08 -57.74 -31.49
C ASN A 23 11.71 -57.03 -31.67
N ARG A 24 11.36 -56.40 -32.82
CA ARG A 24 11.83 -56.66 -34.21
C ARG A 24 11.52 -55.49 -35.20
N PHE A 25 12.50 -55.08 -36.05
CA PHE A 25 12.40 -54.69 -37.49
C PHE A 25 11.50 -53.47 -37.90
N GLN A 26 11.65 -52.71 -39.01
CA GLN A 26 12.64 -52.47 -40.11
C GLN A 26 12.24 -51.09 -40.78
N ALA A 27 12.75 -50.50 -41.89
CA ALA A 27 13.81 -50.69 -42.90
C ALA A 27 14.05 -49.36 -43.70
N GLU A 28 15.13 -49.30 -44.51
CA GLU A 28 15.27 -48.61 -45.84
C GLU A 28 15.05 -47.06 -46.01
N ALA A 29 15.75 -46.32 -46.89
CA ALA A 29 16.97 -46.59 -47.70
C ALA A 29 17.73 -45.32 -48.20
N SER A 30 19.07 -45.39 -48.16
CA SER A 30 20.09 -44.97 -49.17
C SER A 30 20.07 -43.64 -49.98
N GLY A 31 21.09 -42.79 -49.74
CA GLY A 31 21.86 -42.03 -50.78
C GLY A 31 21.49 -40.55 -51.06
N SER A 32 22.32 -39.70 -51.69
CA SER A 32 23.80 -39.73 -51.93
C SER A 32 24.35 -38.36 -52.43
N ASN A 33 25.68 -38.15 -52.37
CA ASN A 33 26.53 -37.17 -53.10
C ASN A 33 26.52 -35.62 -52.84
N ARG A 34 27.64 -35.16 -52.22
CA ARG A 34 28.69 -34.23 -52.72
C ARG A 34 28.47 -32.71 -53.02
N ASN A 35 29.27 -31.92 -52.30
CA ASN A 35 30.20 -30.85 -52.73
C ASN A 35 29.74 -29.54 -53.44
N SER A 36 29.88 -28.41 -52.73
CA SER A 36 30.69 -27.21 -53.11
C SER A 36 30.74 -26.27 -51.88
N ILE A 37 31.89 -26.02 -51.23
CA ILE A 37 32.89 -24.97 -51.55
C ILE A 37 32.29 -23.55 -51.61
N ALA A 38 32.83 -22.67 -50.75
CA ALA A 38 32.48 -21.26 -50.50
C ALA A 38 33.10 -20.31 -51.59
N PRO A 39 33.22 -18.94 -51.50
CA PRO A 39 33.30 -18.09 -50.29
C PRO A 39 32.74 -16.62 -50.34
N TYR A 40 32.93 -15.92 -49.20
CA TYR A 40 33.17 -14.48 -49.01
C TYR A 40 32.07 -13.37 -49.11
N ASN A 41 32.08 -12.56 -48.03
CA ASN A 41 32.12 -11.09 -47.96
C ASN A 41 30.86 -10.18 -47.93
N ARG A 42 30.69 -9.57 -46.73
CA ARG A 42 30.59 -8.12 -46.42
C ARG A 42 29.29 -7.33 -46.67
N MET A 43 29.18 -6.27 -45.84
CA MET A 43 28.31 -5.08 -45.94
C MET A 43 26.79 -5.30 -45.67
N SER A 44 26.04 -4.35 -45.08
CA SER A 44 26.45 -3.06 -44.51
C SER A 44 25.53 -2.49 -43.41
N ILE A 45 26.07 -1.45 -42.79
CA ILE A 45 25.55 -0.54 -41.76
C ILE A 45 24.30 0.26 -42.20
N ALA A 46 23.29 0.32 -41.30
CA ALA A 46 22.32 1.42 -41.06
C ALA A 46 21.29 1.78 -42.20
N PRO A 47 20.58 2.96 -42.17
CA PRO A 47 19.16 2.98 -41.74
C PRO A 47 18.21 3.78 -42.69
N GLN A 48 16.90 3.87 -42.38
CA GLN A 48 16.01 5.04 -42.65
C GLN A 48 14.54 4.82 -42.15
N GLN A 49 13.71 5.87 -42.24
CA GLN A 49 12.31 6.01 -41.76
C GLN A 49 11.24 5.68 -42.83
N TYR A 50 9.95 5.53 -42.47
CA TYR A 50 8.80 6.34 -42.99
C TYR A 50 7.41 5.94 -42.39
N ASN A 51 6.47 6.91 -42.37
CA ASN A 51 4.98 6.76 -42.18
C ASN A 51 4.29 6.59 -43.57
N PRO A 52 2.93 6.59 -43.81
CA PRO A 52 1.71 6.82 -42.98
C PRO A 52 0.61 5.70 -43.25
N PRO A 53 -0.75 5.86 -43.32
CA PRO A 53 -1.70 6.97 -42.99
C PRO A 53 -3.06 6.66 -42.28
N VAL A 54 -3.66 7.72 -41.73
CA VAL A 54 -5.10 8.19 -41.71
C VAL A 54 -6.25 7.23 -42.10
N GLY A 55 -7.44 7.20 -41.46
CA GLY A 55 -7.97 7.93 -40.29
C GLY A 55 -9.52 8.15 -40.29
N SER A 56 -10.07 8.92 -39.32
CA SER A 56 -11.48 9.38 -39.17
C SER A 56 -12.53 8.34 -38.67
N ASN A 57 -13.70 8.65 -38.07
CA ASN A 57 -14.35 9.95 -37.76
C ASN A 57 -15.46 9.89 -36.66
N LEU A 58 -15.86 11.06 -36.12
CA LEU A 58 -17.09 11.41 -35.34
C LEU A 58 -17.25 10.88 -33.88
N ASN A 59 -18.05 11.46 -32.96
CA ASN A 59 -18.46 12.84 -32.55
C ASN A 59 -19.77 12.74 -31.71
N ILE A 60 -19.87 13.44 -30.55
CA ILE A 60 -21.07 14.05 -29.91
C ILE A 60 -20.68 14.47 -28.46
N LEU A 61 -20.62 15.77 -28.10
CA LEU A 61 -21.71 16.65 -27.56
C LEU A 61 -22.12 16.29 -26.08
N ARG A 62 -22.39 17.22 -25.14
CA ARG A 62 -22.71 18.67 -25.22
C ARG A 62 -22.74 19.41 -23.84
N LYS A 63 -22.03 20.56 -23.69
CA LYS A 63 -22.37 21.78 -22.87
C LYS A 63 -22.56 21.68 -21.31
N THR A 64 -22.70 22.74 -20.47
CA THR A 64 -22.20 24.16 -20.34
C THR A 64 -22.65 24.75 -18.98
N ASP A 65 -21.85 25.64 -18.35
CA ASP A 65 -22.26 26.82 -17.53
C ASP A 65 -23.16 26.62 -16.26
N SER A 66 -23.27 27.54 -15.27
CA SER A 66 -22.49 28.72 -14.82
C SER A 66 -22.99 29.22 -13.43
N GLY A 67 -22.30 30.19 -12.79
CA GLY A 67 -22.76 30.95 -11.60
C GLY A 67 -22.36 30.31 -10.24
N ARG A 68 -21.67 30.97 -9.29
CA ARG A 68 -21.92 32.23 -8.53
C ARG A 68 -23.26 32.28 -7.77
N MET A 69 -23.18 32.24 -6.43
CA MET A 69 -23.42 33.38 -5.51
C MET A 69 -23.08 33.00 -4.05
N THR A 70 -22.74 33.99 -3.22
CA THR A 70 -22.68 33.89 -1.74
C THR A 70 -23.96 34.47 -1.13
N PRO A 71 -24.28 34.15 0.15
CA PRO A 71 -24.42 35.26 1.12
C PRO A 71 -24.10 34.97 2.61
N MET A 72 -23.41 35.93 3.23
CA MET A 72 -23.66 36.55 4.55
C MET A 72 -23.62 35.79 5.91
N LEU A 73 -23.53 36.59 6.98
CA LEU A 73 -23.34 36.24 8.39
C LEU A 73 -24.51 36.68 9.29
N SER A 74 -24.86 35.87 10.28
CA SER A 74 -25.47 36.28 11.58
C SER A 74 -25.30 35.12 12.57
N ARG A 75 -24.64 35.19 13.74
CA ARG A 75 -24.54 36.15 14.87
C ARG A 75 -25.48 35.77 16.04
N THR A 76 -24.93 35.77 17.27
CA THR A 76 -25.57 35.50 18.59
C THR A 76 -26.02 34.04 18.83
N GLN A 77 -26.07 33.53 20.07
CA GLN A 77 -25.96 34.19 21.40
C GLN A 77 -25.24 33.31 22.46
N ASN A 78 -24.72 33.92 23.53
CA ASN A 78 -24.20 33.23 24.73
C ASN A 78 -25.31 33.05 25.79
N THR A 79 -25.28 31.94 26.54
CA THR A 79 -25.76 31.87 27.93
C THR A 79 -24.85 30.94 28.75
N SER A 80 -24.52 31.31 29.98
CA SER A 80 -23.54 30.61 30.83
C SER A 80 -23.98 30.52 32.29
N ALA A 81 -23.94 29.32 32.89
CA ALA A 81 -24.04 29.07 34.33
C ALA A 81 -23.60 27.63 34.67
N PHE A 82 -23.25 27.23 35.91
CA PHE A 82 -22.47 27.90 36.97
C PHE A 82 -22.07 26.85 38.05
N VAL A 83 -20.77 26.55 38.14
CA VAL A 83 -19.91 26.15 39.31
C VAL A 83 -20.61 26.09 40.69
N PRO A 84 -20.46 25.02 41.53
CA PRO A 84 -19.23 24.68 42.28
C PRO A 84 -18.83 23.18 42.27
N ASP A 85 -17.56 22.76 42.34
CA ASP A 85 -16.40 23.07 43.23
C ASP A 85 -16.40 22.35 44.59
N SER A 86 -15.45 21.41 44.75
CA SER A 86 -14.85 21.03 46.03
C SER A 86 -13.46 20.40 45.80
N ARG A 87 -12.58 20.51 46.79
CA ARG A 87 -11.12 20.31 46.66
C ARG A 87 -10.66 19.01 47.31
N ASN A 88 -9.56 18.43 46.80
CA ASN A 88 -8.33 18.27 47.61
C ASN A 88 -7.10 17.81 46.81
N HIS A 89 -5.95 17.95 47.44
CA HIS A 89 -4.57 17.55 47.08
C HIS A 89 -3.91 17.00 48.37
N PRO A 90 -2.67 16.45 48.38
CA PRO A 90 -1.65 16.40 47.32
C PRO A 90 -1.05 14.98 47.06
N GLY A 91 -0.12 14.87 46.10
CA GLY A 91 0.72 13.68 45.92
C GLY A 91 1.82 13.88 44.87
N ASN A 92 3.05 14.15 45.31
CA ASN A 92 4.19 14.43 44.43
C ASN A 92 4.93 13.14 44.02
N THR A 93 5.28 12.99 42.73
CA THR A 93 6.54 12.32 42.33
C THR A 93 6.94 12.67 40.89
N LEU A 94 8.24 12.81 40.65
CA LEU A 94 8.84 13.22 39.38
C LEU A 94 9.51 12.03 38.67
N ILE A 95 9.08 11.66 37.48
CA ILE A 95 9.93 10.98 36.48
C ILE A 95 9.69 11.60 35.10
N LYS A 96 10.75 12.05 34.44
CA LYS A 96 10.73 12.49 33.03
C LYS A 96 10.78 11.28 32.10
N LYS A 97 10.05 11.32 30.98
CA LYS A 97 10.47 10.63 29.76
C LYS A 97 10.17 11.49 28.54
N VAL A 98 11.14 11.63 27.64
CA VAL A 98 11.04 12.47 26.43
C VAL A 98 10.36 11.66 25.33
N GLY A 99 9.34 12.22 24.70
CA GLY A 99 8.70 11.65 23.52
C GLY A 99 9.38 12.11 22.23
N ILE A 100 9.86 11.18 21.43
CA ILE A 100 10.33 11.44 20.06
C ILE A 100 9.12 11.32 19.12
N ARG A 101 8.94 12.29 18.21
CA ARG A 101 8.03 12.16 17.06
C ARG A 101 8.84 12.16 15.77
N MET A 102 8.65 11.13 14.97
CA MET A 102 9.08 11.11 13.56
C MET A 102 8.00 11.78 12.71
N LEU A 103 8.39 12.40 11.59
CA LEU A 103 7.45 12.99 10.62
C LEU A 103 7.89 12.73 9.17
N THR A 104 6.95 12.18 8.41
CA THR A 104 6.85 12.08 6.95
C THR A 104 5.36 12.33 6.61
N GLN A 105 4.94 12.85 5.46
CA GLN A 105 5.59 13.17 4.19
C GLN A 105 4.99 14.49 3.60
N THR A 106 5.33 14.89 2.37
CA THR A 106 4.92 16.15 1.70
C THR A 106 3.75 15.97 0.70
N PRO A 107 3.14 17.05 0.15
CA PRO A 107 3.52 17.48 -1.21
C PRO A 107 3.42 19.00 -1.54
N ALA A 108 3.72 19.34 -2.82
CA ALA A 108 3.84 20.62 -3.55
C ALA A 108 2.85 21.80 -3.27
N GLY A 109 3.13 23.06 -3.66
CA GLY A 109 4.34 23.66 -4.27
C GLY A 109 4.11 24.99 -5.05
N LYS A 110 5.20 25.54 -5.64
CA LYS A 110 5.34 26.73 -6.55
C LYS A 110 5.38 28.17 -5.98
N ASN A 111 6.34 28.94 -6.52
CA ASN A 111 6.49 30.43 -6.57
C ASN A 111 6.63 31.17 -5.21
N THR A 112 7.58 32.07 -4.96
CA THR A 112 8.18 33.13 -5.82
C THR A 112 9.57 33.56 -5.29
N ARG A 113 10.35 34.35 -6.06
CA ARG A 113 11.50 35.13 -5.55
C ARG A 113 11.12 36.01 -4.35
N ILE A 114 12.02 36.21 -3.37
CA ILE A 114 12.50 37.51 -2.83
C ILE A 114 13.39 37.30 -1.58
N GLY A 115 14.44 38.12 -1.47
CA GLY A 115 15.05 38.68 -0.24
C GLY A 115 15.25 37.82 1.01
N ASN A 116 16.52 37.60 1.39
CA ASN A 116 16.88 37.42 2.80
C ASN A 116 16.56 38.70 3.58
N LEU A 117 16.15 38.55 4.85
CA LEU A 117 15.99 39.63 5.83
C LEU A 117 17.17 39.61 6.82
N ASP A 118 17.58 40.79 7.28
CA ASP A 118 18.83 41.00 8.04
C ASP A 118 18.83 40.45 9.47
N THR A 119 19.99 39.92 9.90
CA THR A 119 20.35 39.74 11.30
C THR A 119 21.25 40.88 11.79
N ILE A 120 20.60 41.95 12.28
CA ILE A 120 21.05 42.90 13.32
C ILE A 120 22.58 43.16 13.41
N SER A 121 23.01 44.29 12.83
CA SER A 121 24.29 44.93 13.19
C SER A 121 24.08 45.87 14.39
N SER A 122 24.98 45.82 15.36
CA SER A 122 25.29 46.98 16.21
C SER A 122 26.50 47.74 15.65
N LYS A 123 26.58 49.04 15.98
CA LYS A 123 27.68 49.96 15.62
C LYS A 123 28.09 50.78 16.85
N PRO A 124 29.34 51.27 16.85
CA PRO A 124 29.58 52.70 17.08
C PRO A 124 30.34 53.34 15.89
N PRO A 125 30.62 54.66 15.88
CA PRO A 125 30.59 55.45 14.63
C PRO A 125 31.92 56.06 14.16
N GLY A 126 31.94 56.52 12.90
CA GLY A 126 33.03 57.30 12.30
C GLY A 126 32.75 57.75 10.85
N THR A 127 32.35 59.01 10.67
CA THR A 127 32.17 59.67 9.35
C THR A 127 33.56 60.06 8.81
N ILE A 128 33.89 60.00 7.50
CA ILE A 128 33.55 61.00 6.47
C ILE A 128 33.75 60.45 5.04
N ASN A 129 32.75 60.69 4.19
CA ASN A 129 32.72 60.85 2.73
C ASN A 129 33.89 60.37 1.83
N THR A 130 33.55 59.60 0.79
CA THR A 130 33.90 60.01 -0.60
C THR A 130 32.92 59.43 -1.64
N THR A 131 32.80 60.10 -2.79
CA THR A 131 31.78 59.87 -3.82
C THR A 131 31.85 58.51 -4.52
N ILE A 132 30.71 57.82 -4.62
CA ILE A 132 30.51 56.69 -5.53
C ILE A 132 30.57 57.18 -6.99
N LYS A 133 31.35 56.51 -7.84
CA LYS A 133 31.27 56.61 -9.31
C LYS A 133 30.68 55.32 -9.91
N SER A 134 30.14 55.44 -11.11
CA SER A 134 29.30 54.41 -11.74
C SER A 134 29.97 53.04 -11.88
N ARG A 135 29.20 51.97 -11.68
CA ARG A 135 29.62 50.58 -11.96
C ARG A 135 29.56 50.32 -13.46
N GLY A 136 30.71 50.43 -14.13
CA GLY A 136 30.80 50.22 -15.58
C GLY A 136 32.21 50.06 -16.13
N ASN A 137 33.13 49.42 -15.38
CA ASN A 137 34.42 48.85 -15.83
C ASN A 137 35.20 48.24 -14.65
N LEU A 138 34.58 47.32 -13.89
CA LEU A 138 35.20 46.74 -12.67
C LEU A 138 36.11 45.52 -12.93
N ILE A 139 36.26 45.06 -14.17
CA ILE A 139 37.09 43.90 -14.52
C ILE A 139 38.61 44.24 -14.45
N ASN A 140 38.97 45.50 -14.70
CA ASN A 140 40.37 45.96 -14.81
C ASN A 140 40.94 46.63 -13.54
N ILE A 141 40.38 46.36 -12.36
CA ILE A 141 40.92 46.84 -11.08
C ILE A 141 41.46 45.64 -10.29
N ASP A 142 42.77 45.62 -10.04
CA ASP A 142 43.41 44.62 -9.18
C ASP A 142 42.78 44.67 -7.76
N PRO A 143 42.09 43.61 -7.30
CA PRO A 143 41.43 43.60 -5.99
C PRO A 143 42.41 43.36 -4.85
N ARG A 144 43.68 43.03 -5.12
CA ARG A 144 44.68 42.75 -4.09
C ARG A 144 45.17 44.07 -3.50
N PRO A 145 45.36 44.17 -2.18
CA PRO A 145 45.85 45.39 -1.53
C PRO A 145 47.37 45.53 -1.73
N ILE A 146 47.85 45.64 -2.97
CA ILE A 146 49.29 45.59 -3.30
C ILE A 146 50.11 46.68 -2.61
N ARG A 147 49.50 47.80 -2.22
CA ARG A 147 50.12 48.91 -1.48
C ARG A 147 50.11 48.74 0.05
N ASP A 148 49.43 47.73 0.59
CA ASP A 148 49.43 47.45 2.02
C ASP A 148 50.76 46.81 2.47
N ALA A 149 51.26 47.23 3.63
CA ALA A 149 52.53 46.79 4.17
C ALA A 149 52.48 45.33 4.66
N GLN A 150 51.34 44.87 5.20
CA GLN A 150 51.19 43.48 5.64
C GLN A 150 51.11 42.53 4.44
N PHE A 151 50.28 42.83 3.43
CA PHE A 151 50.22 42.08 2.19
C PHE A 151 51.59 41.94 1.53
N GLN A 152 52.37 43.02 1.45
CA GLN A 152 53.73 42.95 0.89
C GLN A 152 54.67 42.10 1.76
N ALA A 153 54.56 42.13 3.09
CA ALA A 153 55.37 41.28 3.97
C ALA A 153 55.01 39.79 3.81
N ASP A 154 53.73 39.46 3.72
CA ASP A 154 53.24 38.11 3.46
C ASP A 154 53.66 37.62 2.06
N ALA A 155 53.59 38.47 1.03
CA ALA A 155 54.07 38.19 -0.32
C ALA A 155 55.56 37.87 -0.35
N ARG A 156 56.41 38.70 0.28
CA ARG A 156 57.85 38.45 0.41
C ARG A 156 58.13 37.13 1.12
N ARG A 157 57.40 36.81 2.19
CA ARG A 157 57.55 35.53 2.91
C ARG A 157 57.18 34.33 2.04
N LYS A 158 56.04 34.37 1.33
CA LYS A 158 55.60 33.31 0.41
C LYS A 158 56.65 33.03 -0.68
N ILE A 159 57.10 34.07 -1.37
CA ILE A 159 58.11 33.97 -2.45
C ILE A 159 59.44 33.43 -1.90
N THR A 160 59.93 33.96 -0.76
CA THR A 160 61.16 33.48 -0.12
C THR A 160 61.08 31.99 0.23
N ASN A 161 59.97 31.55 0.83
CA ASN A 161 59.75 30.15 1.20
C ASN A 161 59.70 29.23 -0.05
N TYR A 162 59.06 29.66 -1.14
CA TYR A 162 59.05 28.90 -2.39
C TYR A 162 60.47 28.74 -2.95
N LEU A 163 61.20 29.84 -3.12
CA LEU A 163 62.56 29.83 -3.70
C LEU A 163 63.54 28.98 -2.87
N ILE A 164 63.45 29.03 -1.54
CA ILE A 164 64.23 28.14 -0.65
C ILE A 164 63.81 26.67 -0.82
N SER A 165 62.51 26.37 -0.77
CA SER A 165 62.01 24.99 -0.85
C SER A 165 62.20 24.34 -2.24
N ARG A 166 62.49 25.14 -3.27
CA ARG A 166 62.73 24.71 -4.65
C ARG A 166 64.19 24.80 -5.10
N ARG A 167 65.12 25.01 -4.15
CA ARG A 167 66.58 25.04 -4.36
C ARG A 167 67.04 26.09 -5.37
N TYR A 168 66.55 27.32 -5.23
CA TYR A 168 67.07 28.47 -5.97
C TYR A 168 68.59 28.64 -5.74
N GLU A 169 69.34 28.86 -6.82
CA GLU A 169 70.81 28.79 -6.87
C GLU A 169 71.53 29.92 -6.12
N LYS A 170 70.90 31.09 -5.98
CA LYS A 170 71.51 32.31 -5.45
C LYS A 170 71.03 32.61 -4.04
N GLU A 171 71.91 33.13 -3.18
CA GLU A 171 71.58 33.40 -1.78
C GLU A 171 70.41 34.40 -1.62
N ILE A 172 69.32 33.95 -1.03
CA ILE A 172 68.20 34.82 -0.60
C ILE A 172 68.29 35.02 0.91
N ASN A 173 68.85 36.16 1.31
CA ASN A 173 68.62 36.70 2.65
C ASN A 173 67.17 37.24 2.72
N ALA A 174 66.51 37.15 3.88
CA ALA A 174 65.13 37.61 4.07
C ALA A 174 64.91 39.11 3.71
N ARG A 175 65.96 39.92 3.70
CA ARG A 175 65.94 41.34 3.25
C ARG A 175 66.11 41.52 1.73
N ALA A 176 66.45 40.49 0.97
CA ALA A 176 66.76 40.61 -0.47
C ALA A 176 65.54 41.02 -1.33
N LEU A 177 64.32 40.75 -0.86
CA LEU A 177 63.06 41.20 -1.47
C LEU A 177 62.50 42.48 -0.83
N GLU A 178 63.15 43.03 0.19
CA GLU A 178 62.74 44.29 0.83
C GLU A 178 63.14 45.49 -0.04
N ASN A 179 64.39 45.49 -0.52
CA ASN A 179 64.92 46.45 -1.49
C ASN A 179 65.72 45.71 -2.59
N PRO A 180 65.05 44.99 -3.51
CA PRO A 180 65.71 44.17 -4.51
C PRO A 180 66.40 45.02 -5.59
N THR A 181 67.57 44.57 -6.08
CA THR A 181 68.17 45.15 -7.29
C THR A 181 67.39 44.69 -8.53
N ILE A 182 67.47 45.44 -9.64
CA ILE A 182 66.87 45.04 -10.92
C ILE A 182 67.34 43.62 -11.30
N LYS A 183 68.65 43.33 -11.19
CA LYS A 183 69.24 42.03 -11.51
C LYS A 183 68.68 40.90 -10.63
N ASN A 184 68.44 41.15 -9.35
CA ASN A 184 67.80 40.18 -8.45
C ASN A 184 66.36 39.88 -8.88
N ILE A 185 65.61 40.89 -9.34
CA ILE A 185 64.26 40.72 -9.90
C ILE A 185 64.32 39.87 -11.17
N GLU A 186 65.30 40.13 -12.06
CA GLU A 186 65.47 39.31 -13.26
C GLU A 186 65.77 37.84 -12.92
N ASP A 187 66.72 37.59 -12.02
CA ASP A 187 67.15 36.24 -11.67
C ASP A 187 66.01 35.44 -10.99
N ILE A 188 65.24 36.08 -10.11
CA ILE A 188 64.07 35.47 -9.45
C ILE A 188 62.95 35.21 -10.46
N PHE A 189 62.66 36.15 -11.37
CA PHE A 189 61.66 35.96 -12.42
C PHE A 189 62.07 34.83 -13.38
N LYS A 190 63.36 34.78 -13.78
CA LYS A 190 63.90 33.74 -14.66
C LYS A 190 63.75 32.34 -14.05
N PHE A 191 64.01 32.19 -12.75
CA PHE A 191 63.80 30.92 -12.05
C PHE A 191 62.31 30.56 -11.93
N ILE A 192 61.45 31.51 -11.55
CA ILE A 192 60.01 31.26 -11.38
C ILE A 192 59.36 30.91 -12.72
N TYR A 193 59.65 31.63 -13.80
CA TYR A 193 59.11 31.30 -15.12
C TYR A 193 59.76 30.05 -15.74
N GLY A 194 61.04 29.79 -15.46
CA GLY A 194 61.74 28.58 -15.87
C GLY A 194 61.21 27.28 -15.24
N ARG A 195 60.23 27.34 -14.33
CA ARG A 195 59.41 26.20 -13.90
C ARG A 195 58.19 25.93 -14.78
N LEU A 196 57.72 26.93 -15.52
CA LEU A 196 56.58 26.84 -16.44
C LEU A 196 57.05 26.59 -17.88
N ASP A 197 58.12 27.26 -18.32
CA ASP A 197 58.79 27.01 -19.60
C ASP A 197 60.32 26.93 -19.37
N PRO A 198 60.87 25.72 -19.18
CA PRO A 198 62.31 25.49 -19.07
C PRO A 198 63.10 25.75 -20.36
N LEU A 199 62.42 25.89 -21.51
CA LEU A 199 63.04 26.05 -22.84
C LEU A 199 63.06 27.50 -23.32
N PHE A 200 62.40 28.42 -22.60
CA PHE A 200 62.30 29.84 -22.98
C PHE A 200 63.66 30.51 -23.12
N ARG A 201 63.85 31.25 -24.23
CA ARG A 201 65.09 31.99 -24.53
C ARG A 201 64.87 33.50 -24.44
N TYR A 202 65.28 34.07 -23.31
CA TYR A 202 65.27 35.51 -23.06
C TYR A 202 66.08 36.30 -24.10
N SER A 203 65.58 37.47 -24.45
CA SER A 203 66.19 38.42 -25.38
C SER A 203 67.17 39.35 -24.65
N ARG A 204 67.68 40.37 -25.37
CA ARG A 204 68.48 41.45 -24.77
C ARG A 204 67.64 42.53 -24.07
N LYS A 205 66.31 42.46 -24.16
CA LYS A 205 65.38 43.44 -23.59
C LYS A 205 64.43 42.73 -22.64
N PHE A 206 64.91 42.47 -21.45
CA PHE A 206 64.16 41.71 -20.46
C PHE A 206 62.84 42.39 -20.06
N GLU A 207 62.69 43.71 -20.22
CA GLU A 207 61.41 44.40 -20.01
C GLU A 207 60.35 44.10 -21.10
N ASP A 208 60.80 43.85 -22.34
CA ASP A 208 59.93 43.42 -23.43
C ASP A 208 59.52 41.96 -23.23
N ASP A 209 60.45 41.11 -22.75
CA ASP A 209 60.22 39.69 -22.45
C ASP A 209 59.21 39.49 -21.31
N ILE A 210 59.40 40.15 -20.15
CA ILE A 210 58.45 40.05 -19.01
C ILE A 210 57.03 40.40 -19.47
N PHE A 211 56.87 41.48 -20.25
CA PHE A 211 55.56 41.93 -20.72
C PHE A 211 54.93 40.93 -21.69
N ALA A 212 55.73 40.30 -22.56
CA ALA A 212 55.26 39.25 -23.46
C ALA A 212 54.85 37.99 -22.67
N ILE A 213 55.68 37.54 -21.73
CA ILE A 213 55.43 36.37 -20.88
C ILE A 213 54.15 36.55 -20.06
N LEU A 214 54.01 37.67 -19.33
CA LEU A 214 52.81 37.96 -18.54
C LEU A 214 51.55 38.01 -19.41
N LYS A 215 51.65 38.42 -20.68
CA LYS A 215 50.52 38.38 -21.62
C LYS A 215 50.21 36.96 -22.12
N VAL A 216 51.22 36.13 -22.34
CA VAL A 216 51.06 34.74 -22.81
C VAL A 216 50.48 33.83 -21.72
N ILE A 217 50.87 34.02 -20.46
CA ILE A 217 50.28 33.30 -19.31
C ILE A 217 48.99 33.95 -18.80
N GLU A 218 48.34 34.79 -19.62
CA GLU A 218 47.06 35.47 -19.35
C GLU A 218 46.96 36.17 -17.99
N TYR A 219 48.01 36.94 -17.62
CA TYR A 219 48.05 37.63 -16.33
C TYR A 219 46.84 38.58 -16.14
N PRO A 220 45.95 38.37 -15.15
CA PRO A 220 44.66 39.07 -15.09
C PRO A 220 44.72 40.59 -14.97
N TYR A 221 45.86 41.16 -14.57
CA TYR A 221 46.04 42.60 -14.36
C TYR A 221 47.09 43.19 -15.30
N ILE A 222 47.32 42.58 -16.47
CA ILE A 222 48.30 43.01 -17.47
C ILE A 222 48.12 44.49 -17.90
N ASP A 223 46.88 44.96 -18.00
CA ASP A 223 46.55 46.37 -18.34
C ASP A 223 47.02 47.39 -17.29
N THR A 224 47.34 46.94 -16.06
CA THR A 224 47.93 47.80 -15.01
C THR A 224 49.46 47.94 -15.13
N ILE A 225 50.09 47.09 -15.94
CA ILE A 225 51.54 47.02 -16.11
C ILE A 225 51.94 47.71 -17.42
N THR A 226 53.01 48.51 -17.38
CA THR A 226 53.53 49.19 -18.57
C THR A 226 55.00 48.86 -18.80
N LYS A 227 55.45 48.85 -20.06
CA LYS A 227 56.85 48.57 -20.40
C LYS A 227 57.83 49.58 -19.79
N THR A 228 57.42 50.83 -19.62
CA THR A 228 58.18 51.87 -18.91
C THR A 228 58.36 51.57 -17.42
N MET A 229 57.35 51.01 -16.76
CA MET A 229 57.40 50.56 -15.37
C MET A 229 58.36 49.37 -15.20
N LEU A 230 58.33 48.41 -16.13
CA LEU A 230 59.21 47.24 -16.14
C LEU A 230 60.70 47.56 -16.40
N ARG A 231 61.04 48.77 -16.88
CA ARG A 231 62.44 49.25 -16.96
C ARG A 231 63.03 49.67 -15.62
N VAL A 232 62.19 50.01 -14.64
CA VAL A 232 62.63 50.37 -13.29
C VAL A 232 61.78 49.59 -12.27
N PRO A 233 61.87 48.24 -12.25
CA PRO A 233 60.96 47.40 -11.48
C PRO A 233 61.20 47.49 -9.96
N SER A 234 62.40 47.93 -9.55
CA SER A 234 62.78 48.18 -8.15
C SER A 234 62.43 49.57 -7.62
N SER A 235 61.74 50.43 -8.40
CA SER A 235 61.27 51.74 -7.92
C SER A 235 60.17 51.57 -6.86
N VAL A 236 60.18 52.41 -5.82
CA VAL A 236 59.20 52.35 -4.70
C VAL A 236 57.74 52.37 -5.18
N ASN A 237 57.44 53.08 -6.28
CA ASN A 237 56.09 53.13 -6.86
C ASN A 237 55.73 51.89 -7.69
N ASN A 238 56.73 51.15 -8.20
CA ASN A 238 56.57 50.04 -9.15
C ASN A 238 56.67 48.68 -8.46
N TRP A 239 57.58 48.57 -7.49
CA TRP A 239 57.89 47.33 -6.75
C TRP A 239 56.65 46.66 -6.13
N PRO A 240 55.64 47.36 -5.57
CA PRO A 240 54.42 46.74 -5.07
C PRO A 240 53.69 45.87 -6.12
N THR A 241 53.60 46.33 -7.36
CA THR A 241 52.95 45.58 -8.46
C THR A 241 53.85 44.49 -9.01
N VAL A 242 55.16 44.72 -9.07
CA VAL A 242 56.14 43.70 -9.50
C VAL A 242 56.16 42.52 -8.53
N LEU A 243 56.26 42.80 -7.23
CA LEU A 243 56.11 41.82 -6.15
C LEU A 243 54.78 41.06 -6.26
N ALA A 244 53.69 41.74 -6.64
CA ALA A 244 52.38 41.13 -6.76
C ALA A 244 52.22 40.22 -8.01
N PHE A 245 52.88 40.47 -9.14
CA PHE A 245 52.89 39.50 -10.25
C PHE A 245 53.86 38.34 -10.00
N ILE A 246 55.00 38.58 -9.36
CA ILE A 246 55.94 37.53 -8.94
C ILE A 246 55.28 36.58 -7.92
N LEU A 247 54.52 37.12 -6.97
CA LEU A 247 53.71 36.31 -6.05
C LEU A 247 52.71 35.44 -6.82
N TRP A 248 51.95 36.03 -7.75
CA TRP A 248 50.96 35.28 -8.51
C TRP A 248 51.59 34.18 -9.38
N MET A 249 52.75 34.42 -10.02
CA MET A 249 53.49 33.36 -10.73
C MET A 249 54.02 32.27 -9.78
N THR A 250 54.37 32.64 -8.55
CA THR A 250 54.76 31.67 -7.50
C THR A 250 53.58 30.80 -7.07
N GLU A 251 52.40 31.40 -6.93
CA GLU A 251 51.16 30.69 -6.60
C GLU A 251 50.64 29.84 -7.77
N LEU A 252 50.84 30.28 -9.02
CA LEU A 252 50.58 29.51 -10.23
C LEU A 252 51.50 28.28 -10.30
N ASN A 253 52.81 28.43 -10.06
CA ASN A 253 53.73 27.28 -9.96
C ASN A 253 53.27 26.28 -8.90
N LEU A 254 52.84 26.74 -7.72
CA LEU A 254 52.32 25.85 -6.68
C LEU A 254 51.01 25.15 -7.09
N ILE A 255 50.18 25.77 -7.92
CA ILE A 255 48.97 25.13 -8.47
C ILE A 255 49.36 24.05 -9.51
N VAL A 256 50.30 24.35 -10.42
CA VAL A 256 50.81 23.40 -11.42
C VAL A 256 51.49 22.21 -10.74
N GLU A 257 52.41 22.44 -9.81
CA GLU A 257 53.09 21.39 -9.03
C GLU A 257 52.10 20.50 -8.24
N ASN A 258 50.92 21.01 -7.88
CA ASN A 258 49.86 20.24 -7.24
C ASN A 258 48.99 19.47 -8.24
N MET A 259 48.75 19.99 -9.45
CA MET A 259 48.03 19.29 -10.52
C MET A 259 48.87 18.16 -11.13
N GLU A 260 50.18 18.34 -11.23
CA GLU A 260 51.14 17.33 -11.70
C GLU A 260 51.43 16.24 -10.64
N SER A 261 50.91 16.38 -9.41
CA SER A 261 51.21 15.45 -8.31
C SER A 261 50.53 14.08 -8.53
N PRO A 262 51.29 12.97 -8.60
CA PRO A 262 50.71 11.62 -8.78
C PRO A 262 49.80 11.15 -7.63
N ASN A 263 49.76 11.89 -6.51
CA ASN A 263 49.00 11.51 -5.32
C ASN A 263 47.47 11.55 -5.48
N THR A 264 46.94 11.95 -6.66
CA THR A 264 45.56 11.61 -7.04
C THR A 264 45.52 10.17 -7.56
N TYR A 265 45.95 9.21 -6.73
CA TYR A 265 45.66 7.78 -6.91
C TYR A 265 44.17 7.56 -6.69
N VAL A 266 43.38 7.91 -7.71
CA VAL A 266 42.15 7.17 -8.00
C VAL A 266 42.58 5.72 -8.15
N ASP A 267 41.93 4.82 -7.39
CA ASP A 267 42.17 3.39 -7.51
C ASP A 267 42.07 2.98 -8.99
N GLU A 268 43.17 2.41 -9.47
CA GLU A 268 43.45 2.21 -10.89
C GLU A 268 42.54 1.16 -11.53
N PHE A 269 41.89 0.34 -10.69
CA PHE A 269 40.97 -0.71 -11.11
C PHE A 269 39.50 -0.35 -10.87
N SER A 270 39.14 0.41 -9.81
CA SER A 270 37.77 0.90 -9.62
C SER A 270 37.45 2.12 -10.50
N GLY A 271 36.96 1.85 -11.71
CA GLY A 271 36.45 2.82 -12.68
C GLY A 271 35.23 3.64 -12.26
N GLN A 272 34.95 3.80 -10.96
CA GLN A 272 33.85 4.61 -10.43
C GLN A 272 34.22 6.10 -10.29
N ASN A 273 35.51 6.44 -10.15
CA ASN A 273 35.97 7.82 -9.91
C ASN A 273 36.93 8.37 -10.99
N SER A 274 37.32 7.58 -11.99
CA SER A 274 38.12 8.04 -13.12
C SER A 274 37.23 8.41 -14.30
N SER A 275 37.43 9.60 -14.89
CA SER A 275 36.79 9.99 -16.16
C SER A 275 37.41 9.31 -17.39
N VAL A 276 38.50 8.56 -17.23
CA VAL A 276 39.21 7.82 -18.28
C VAL A 276 39.09 6.33 -18.00
N ARG A 277 38.70 5.54 -19.02
CA ARG A 277 38.62 4.09 -18.89
C ARG A 277 40.01 3.48 -18.71
N PHE A 278 40.08 2.39 -17.94
CA PHE A 278 41.31 1.59 -17.83
C PHE A 278 41.84 1.17 -19.21
N GLU A 279 40.96 0.64 -20.07
CA GLU A 279 41.34 0.19 -21.43
C GLU A 279 42.01 1.31 -22.24
N ASP A 280 41.43 2.51 -22.20
CA ASP A 280 41.97 3.69 -22.89
C ASP A 280 43.31 4.11 -22.26
N LYS A 281 43.40 4.17 -20.92
CA LYS A 281 44.62 4.55 -20.20
C LYS A 281 45.79 3.63 -20.55
N VAL A 282 45.58 2.32 -20.45
CA VAL A 282 46.59 1.29 -20.73
C VAL A 282 46.99 1.30 -22.21
N PHE A 283 46.02 1.42 -23.13
CA PHE A 283 46.30 1.52 -24.55
C PHE A 283 47.08 2.79 -24.92
N TYR A 284 46.76 3.95 -24.32
CA TYR A 284 47.56 5.16 -24.54
C TYR A 284 48.94 5.09 -23.91
N GLN A 285 49.11 4.45 -22.73
CA GLN A 285 50.43 4.23 -22.12
C GLN A 285 51.31 3.32 -23.00
N TYR A 286 50.73 2.25 -23.55
CA TYR A 286 51.35 1.39 -24.56
C TYR A 286 51.76 2.20 -25.79
N LEU A 287 50.87 3.00 -26.39
CA LEU A 287 51.20 3.84 -27.55
C LEU A 287 52.27 4.90 -27.25
N ILE A 288 52.27 5.51 -26.07
CA ILE A 288 53.31 6.48 -25.64
C ILE A 288 54.68 5.80 -25.55
N THR A 289 54.71 4.48 -25.27
CA THR A 289 55.93 3.69 -25.14
C THR A 289 56.42 3.15 -26.50
N THR A 290 55.52 2.63 -27.34
CA THR A 290 55.87 2.03 -28.65
C THR A 290 56.08 3.05 -29.75
N TYR A 291 55.32 4.14 -29.80
CA TYR A 291 55.40 5.12 -30.88
C TYR A 291 56.78 5.81 -31.03
N PRO A 292 57.51 6.17 -29.94
CA PRO A 292 58.90 6.62 -30.06
C PRO A 292 59.86 5.56 -30.59
N ILE A 293 59.63 4.28 -30.31
CA ILE A 293 60.47 3.17 -30.81
C ILE A 293 60.27 3.03 -32.32
N TRP A 294 59.00 3.03 -32.76
CA TRP A 294 58.62 3.03 -34.17
C TRP A 294 59.14 4.25 -34.94
N LEU A 295 59.08 5.45 -34.35
CA LEU A 295 59.64 6.69 -34.94
C LEU A 295 61.16 6.63 -35.13
N ASN A 296 61.89 5.83 -34.34
CA ASN A 296 63.31 5.58 -34.52
C ASN A 296 63.60 4.49 -35.57
N GLY A 297 62.58 3.85 -36.15
CA GLY A 297 62.71 2.80 -37.15
C GLY A 297 63.09 1.43 -36.56
N ASN A 298 62.92 1.24 -35.26
CA ASN A 298 63.15 -0.04 -34.58
C ASN A 298 61.85 -0.87 -34.53
N ASP A 299 61.99 -2.19 -34.55
CA ASP A 299 60.90 -3.12 -34.24
C ASP A 299 60.51 -3.04 -32.74
N GLU A 300 59.29 -3.46 -32.43
CA GLU A 300 58.72 -3.41 -31.08
C GLU A 300 59.36 -4.46 -30.14
N PRO A 301 59.81 -4.09 -28.92
CA PRO A 301 60.32 -5.05 -27.96
C PRO A 301 59.17 -5.89 -27.37
N PRO A 302 59.30 -7.24 -27.28
CA PRO A 302 58.24 -8.09 -26.73
C PRO A 302 57.95 -7.81 -25.24
N GLU A 303 58.87 -7.14 -24.54
CA GLU A 303 58.69 -6.66 -23.17
C GLU A 303 57.48 -5.71 -23.03
N VAL A 304 57.15 -4.94 -24.08
CA VAL A 304 56.04 -3.97 -24.06
C VAL A 304 54.68 -4.65 -24.29
N GLU A 305 54.65 -5.74 -25.08
CA GLU A 305 53.46 -6.59 -25.23
C GLU A 305 53.21 -7.42 -23.96
N LEU A 306 54.28 -7.84 -23.26
CA LEU A 306 54.19 -8.55 -21.98
C LEU A 306 53.68 -7.66 -20.83
N ASP A 307 54.16 -6.42 -20.70
CA ASP A 307 53.64 -5.44 -19.73
C ASP A 307 52.14 -5.15 -19.97
N LEU A 308 51.76 -4.97 -21.25
CA LEU A 308 50.35 -4.83 -21.65
C LEU A 308 49.51 -6.04 -21.22
N ALA A 309 50.01 -7.26 -21.42
CA ALA A 309 49.32 -8.49 -21.01
C ALA A 309 49.20 -8.62 -19.48
N GLU A 310 50.27 -8.33 -18.73
CA GLU A 310 50.28 -8.37 -17.26
C GLU A 310 49.27 -7.38 -16.66
N GLN A 311 49.18 -6.15 -17.19
CA GLN A 311 48.19 -5.16 -16.74
C GLN A 311 46.74 -5.63 -16.98
N PHE A 312 46.45 -6.28 -18.12
CA PHE A 312 45.13 -6.87 -18.37
C PHE A 312 44.85 -8.10 -17.50
N GLU A 313 45.85 -8.92 -17.21
CA GLU A 313 45.69 -10.07 -16.31
C GLU A 313 45.43 -9.62 -14.86
N LEU A 314 46.19 -8.65 -14.35
CA LEU A 314 45.97 -8.03 -13.03
C LEU A 314 44.56 -7.43 -12.91
N LYS A 315 44.07 -6.76 -13.95
CA LYS A 315 42.66 -6.31 -13.99
C LYS A 315 41.68 -7.47 -13.95
N SER A 316 41.92 -8.53 -14.73
CA SER A 316 41.04 -9.70 -14.76
C SER A 316 41.01 -10.43 -13.40
N GLN A 317 42.14 -10.47 -12.68
CA GLN A 317 42.22 -10.98 -11.32
C GLN A 317 41.42 -10.09 -10.35
N HIS A 318 41.60 -8.76 -10.37
CA HIS A 318 40.83 -7.83 -9.53
C HIS A 318 39.31 -7.93 -9.77
N THR A 319 38.87 -7.96 -11.03
CA THR A 319 37.44 -8.11 -11.36
C THR A 319 36.90 -9.49 -10.97
N SER A 320 37.73 -10.55 -11.03
CA SER A 320 37.36 -11.87 -10.50
C SER A 320 37.18 -11.85 -8.98
N ASP A 321 38.13 -11.28 -8.24
CA ASP A 321 38.08 -11.19 -6.78
C ASP A 321 36.89 -10.33 -6.32
N GLU A 322 36.66 -9.17 -6.95
CA GLU A 322 35.47 -8.33 -6.72
C GLU A 322 34.17 -9.10 -6.99
N ASN A 323 34.08 -9.84 -8.09
CA ASN A 323 32.90 -10.67 -8.37
C ASN A 323 32.70 -11.78 -7.33
N THR A 324 33.75 -12.50 -6.91
CA THR A 324 33.60 -13.51 -5.84
C THR A 324 33.22 -12.86 -4.50
N HIS A 325 33.69 -11.64 -4.22
CA HIS A 325 33.28 -10.91 -3.03
C HIS A 325 31.77 -10.56 -3.08
N LEU A 326 31.30 -10.05 -4.21
CA LEU A 326 29.88 -9.75 -4.44
C LEU A 326 29.01 -11.02 -4.41
N GLU A 327 29.44 -12.13 -5.01
CA GLU A 327 28.76 -13.43 -4.93
C GLU A 327 28.64 -13.94 -3.48
N ASN A 328 29.70 -13.78 -2.67
CA ASN A 328 29.67 -14.12 -1.25
C ASN A 328 28.71 -13.22 -0.45
N GLN A 329 28.71 -11.90 -0.70
CA GLN A 329 27.72 -10.99 -0.09
C GLN A 329 26.28 -11.39 -0.49
N LEU A 330 26.03 -11.62 -1.78
CA LEU A 330 24.74 -12.00 -2.34
C LEU A 330 24.25 -13.34 -1.77
N SER A 331 25.17 -14.29 -1.57
CA SER A 331 24.90 -15.56 -0.88
C SER A 331 24.50 -15.34 0.59
N SER A 332 25.22 -14.48 1.32
CA SER A 332 24.89 -14.11 2.70
C SER A 332 23.52 -13.43 2.81
N LEU A 333 23.24 -12.44 1.96
CA LEU A 333 21.94 -11.76 1.93
C LEU A 333 20.80 -12.70 1.55
N LYS A 334 21.02 -13.67 0.64
CA LYS A 334 20.04 -14.72 0.33
C LYS A 334 19.79 -15.65 1.52
N ALA A 335 20.83 -15.99 2.28
CA ALA A 335 20.68 -16.80 3.49
C ALA A 335 19.91 -16.05 4.59
N GLU A 336 20.19 -14.75 4.78
CA GLU A 336 19.49 -13.88 5.73
C GLU A 336 18.02 -13.64 5.32
N LEU A 337 17.76 -13.33 4.05
CA LEU A 337 16.40 -13.20 3.49
C LEU A 337 15.62 -14.50 3.68
N LYS A 338 16.22 -15.66 3.39
CA LYS A 338 15.61 -16.96 3.66
C LYS A 338 15.38 -17.16 5.16
N GLN A 339 16.31 -16.77 6.03
CA GLN A 339 16.11 -16.86 7.48
C GLN A 339 14.90 -16.03 7.93
N TYR A 340 14.69 -14.84 7.37
CA TYR A 340 13.50 -14.02 7.63
C TYR A 340 12.19 -14.59 7.06
N GLN A 341 12.25 -15.39 5.98
CA GLN A 341 11.10 -16.12 5.44
C GLN A 341 10.76 -17.39 6.23
N ASP A 342 11.77 -18.18 6.62
CA ASP A 342 11.63 -19.39 7.42
C ASP A 342 11.25 -19.05 8.88
N SER A 343 11.67 -17.88 9.39
CA SER A 343 11.20 -17.36 10.68
C SER A 343 9.78 -16.82 10.54
N LYS A 344 8.79 -17.55 11.08
CA LYS A 344 7.39 -17.12 11.14
C LYS A 344 7.31 -15.66 11.62
N SER A 345 6.66 -14.80 10.84
CA SER A 345 6.72 -13.36 11.05
C SER A 345 6.25 -12.99 12.45
N SER A 346 6.99 -12.12 13.14
CA SER A 346 6.58 -11.63 14.47
C SER A 346 5.18 -11.04 14.42
N LEU A 347 4.84 -10.33 13.32
CA LEU A 347 3.49 -9.84 13.04
C LEU A 347 2.45 -10.97 13.05
N GLU A 348 2.68 -12.02 12.28
CA GLU A 348 1.78 -13.17 12.15
C GLU A 348 1.53 -13.86 13.51
N THR A 349 2.58 -14.01 14.35
CA THR A 349 2.41 -14.55 15.71
C THR A 349 1.57 -13.65 16.61
N GLN A 350 1.65 -12.32 16.45
CA GLN A 350 0.81 -11.38 17.16
C GLN A 350 -0.62 -11.32 16.60
N GLU A 351 -0.81 -11.57 15.31
CA GLU A 351 -2.13 -11.65 14.67
C GLU A 351 -2.88 -12.94 15.07
N GLU A 352 -2.18 -14.07 15.19
CA GLU A 352 -2.74 -15.30 15.78
C GLU A 352 -3.14 -15.09 17.25
N LEU A 353 -2.29 -14.45 18.06
CA LEU A 353 -2.60 -14.10 19.45
C LEU A 353 -3.80 -13.13 19.53
N LYS A 354 -3.85 -12.10 18.68
CA LYS A 354 -4.97 -11.15 18.60
C LYS A 354 -6.27 -11.85 18.18
N SER A 355 -6.22 -12.73 17.19
CA SER A 355 -7.36 -13.52 16.73
C SER A 355 -7.90 -14.41 17.85
N ARG A 356 -7.01 -15.14 18.54
CA ARG A 356 -7.36 -15.96 19.70
C ARG A 356 -7.97 -15.15 20.84
N LEU A 357 -7.35 -14.03 21.22
CA LEU A 357 -7.87 -13.13 22.25
C LEU A 357 -9.23 -12.54 21.85
N SER A 358 -9.45 -12.26 20.57
CA SER A 358 -10.75 -11.83 20.06
C SER A 358 -11.81 -12.93 20.18
N THR A 359 -11.48 -14.19 19.89
CA THR A 359 -12.41 -15.31 20.13
C THR A 359 -12.67 -15.52 21.61
N ASP A 360 -11.65 -15.43 22.47
CA ASP A 360 -11.80 -15.54 23.92
C ASP A 360 -12.73 -14.43 24.46
N ILE A 361 -12.54 -13.16 24.02
CA ILE A 361 -13.42 -12.02 24.35
C ILE A 361 -14.88 -12.30 23.94
N THR A 362 -15.15 -12.73 22.70
CA THR A 362 -16.52 -13.03 22.26
C THR A 362 -17.15 -14.21 23.03
N SER A 363 -16.34 -15.16 23.50
CA SER A 363 -16.82 -16.28 24.32
C SER A 363 -17.16 -15.84 25.75
N LEU A 364 -16.38 -14.92 26.31
CA LEU A 364 -16.58 -14.34 27.65
C LEU A 364 -17.78 -13.40 27.67
N ASP A 365 -17.93 -12.54 26.66
CA ASP A 365 -19.11 -11.70 26.49
C ASP A 365 -20.38 -12.54 26.28
N GLY A 366 -20.30 -13.56 25.40
CA GLY A 366 -21.36 -14.55 25.22
C GLY A 366 -21.62 -15.46 26.44
N TYR A 367 -20.79 -15.39 27.49
CA TYR A 367 -21.04 -16.00 28.80
C TYR A 367 -21.63 -14.97 29.78
N LEU A 368 -21.09 -13.75 29.81
CA LEU A 368 -21.55 -12.63 30.63
C LEU A 368 -23.03 -12.31 30.34
N ASN A 369 -23.41 -12.15 29.07
CA ASN A 369 -24.81 -11.99 28.65
C ASN A 369 -25.73 -13.12 29.17
N LYS A 370 -25.24 -14.38 29.24
CA LYS A 370 -26.01 -15.51 29.77
C LYS A 370 -26.12 -15.49 31.30
N VAL A 371 -25.13 -14.92 32.00
CA VAL A 371 -25.16 -14.71 33.45
C VAL A 371 -26.10 -13.55 33.78
N GLU A 372 -26.03 -12.43 33.07
CA GLU A 372 -26.90 -11.27 33.27
C GLU A 372 -28.37 -11.60 32.98
N TYR A 373 -28.67 -12.29 31.87
CA TYR A 373 -30.03 -12.78 31.58
C TYR A 373 -30.57 -13.69 32.68
N LYS A 374 -29.74 -14.61 33.21
CA LYS A 374 -30.11 -15.45 34.36
C LYS A 374 -30.30 -14.64 35.64
N ASN A 375 -29.46 -13.65 35.88
CA ASN A 375 -29.54 -12.79 37.07
C ASN A 375 -30.84 -11.97 37.04
N SER A 376 -31.14 -11.30 35.91
CA SER A 376 -32.39 -10.58 35.67
C SER A 376 -33.62 -11.50 35.82
N LYS A 377 -33.63 -12.67 35.19
CA LYS A 377 -34.70 -13.68 35.35
C LYS A 377 -34.88 -14.17 36.79
N THR A 378 -33.79 -14.23 37.56
CA THR A 378 -33.83 -14.63 38.98
C THR A 378 -34.35 -13.49 39.85
N HIS A 379 -33.94 -12.26 39.59
CA HIS A 379 -34.40 -11.06 40.29
C HIS A 379 -35.90 -10.82 40.07
N GLN A 380 -36.38 -10.87 38.82
CA GLN A 380 -37.81 -10.83 38.48
C GLN A 380 -38.63 -11.91 39.21
N LYS A 381 -38.04 -13.10 39.42
CA LYS A 381 -38.70 -14.18 40.17
C LYS A 381 -38.69 -13.92 41.69
N ILE A 382 -37.66 -13.25 42.22
CA ILE A 382 -37.61 -12.81 43.61
C ILE A 382 -38.67 -11.73 43.84
N GLU A 383 -38.72 -10.68 43.02
CA GLU A 383 -39.74 -9.62 43.11
C GLU A 383 -41.17 -10.19 43.03
N ALA A 384 -41.42 -11.15 42.13
CA ALA A 384 -42.72 -11.82 42.02
C ALA A 384 -43.08 -12.62 43.28
N LEU A 385 -42.13 -13.35 43.87
CA LEU A 385 -42.34 -14.11 45.11
C LEU A 385 -42.47 -13.19 46.33
N GLU A 386 -41.77 -12.06 46.37
CA GLU A 386 -41.89 -11.04 47.41
C GLU A 386 -43.27 -10.36 47.33
N SER A 387 -43.76 -10.04 46.13
CA SER A 387 -45.12 -9.51 45.95
C SER A 387 -46.20 -10.56 46.29
N GLU A 388 -46.01 -11.83 45.93
CA GLU A 388 -46.91 -12.92 46.32
C GLU A 388 -46.93 -13.09 47.86
N LEU A 389 -45.77 -13.05 48.52
CA LEU A 389 -45.66 -13.15 49.98
C LEU A 389 -46.30 -11.94 50.69
N ILE A 390 -46.13 -10.72 50.17
CA ILE A 390 -46.84 -9.53 50.67
C ILE A 390 -48.36 -9.71 50.53
N ASN A 391 -48.85 -10.15 49.36
CA ASN A 391 -50.28 -10.38 49.15
C ASN A 391 -50.83 -11.41 50.15
N MET A 392 -50.15 -12.55 50.29
CA MET A 392 -50.53 -13.62 51.23
C MET A 392 -50.51 -13.15 52.70
N ASP A 393 -49.57 -12.29 53.09
CA ASP A 393 -49.56 -11.69 54.43
C ASP A 393 -50.73 -10.69 54.62
N THR A 394 -51.08 -9.88 53.61
CA THR A 394 -52.27 -9.01 53.69
C THR A 394 -53.57 -9.81 53.75
N GLU A 395 -53.70 -10.91 53.00
CA GLU A 395 -54.84 -11.82 53.07
C GLU A 395 -54.93 -12.47 54.45
N TYR A 396 -53.82 -13.02 54.97
CA TYR A 396 -53.73 -13.62 56.30
C TYR A 396 -54.14 -12.63 57.40
N ASN A 397 -53.59 -11.41 57.37
CA ASN A 397 -53.95 -10.35 58.32
C ASN A 397 -55.44 -9.97 58.23
N SER A 398 -56.00 -9.88 57.01
CA SER A 398 -57.44 -9.65 56.82
C SER A 398 -58.29 -10.79 57.37
N LEU A 399 -57.85 -12.05 57.21
CA LEU A 399 -58.54 -13.22 57.72
C LEU A 399 -58.49 -13.28 59.24
N CYS A 400 -57.36 -12.94 59.87
CA CYS A 400 -57.24 -12.77 61.31
C CYS A 400 -58.17 -11.68 61.86
N GLN A 401 -58.28 -10.54 61.17
CA GLN A 401 -59.27 -9.50 61.54
C GLN A 401 -60.71 -10.01 61.41
N ASN A 402 -61.04 -10.72 60.33
CA ASN A 402 -62.36 -11.30 60.12
C ASN A 402 -62.70 -12.36 61.17
N ILE A 403 -61.76 -13.23 61.56
CA ILE A 403 -61.94 -14.20 62.65
C ILE A 403 -62.17 -13.47 63.99
N SER A 404 -61.42 -12.41 64.27
CA SER A 404 -61.61 -11.58 65.47
C SER A 404 -63.00 -10.90 65.48
N ASN A 405 -63.44 -10.37 64.35
CA ASN A 405 -64.77 -9.77 64.19
C ASN A 405 -65.89 -10.80 64.38
N VAL A 406 -65.78 -11.99 63.76
CA VAL A 406 -66.75 -13.09 63.90
C VAL A 406 -66.81 -13.59 65.35
N ASN A 407 -65.66 -13.75 66.02
CA ASN A 407 -65.61 -14.11 67.44
C ASN A 407 -66.23 -13.00 68.33
N SER A 408 -66.06 -11.72 67.97
CA SER A 408 -66.72 -10.60 68.65
C SER A 408 -68.24 -10.55 68.43
N ILE A 409 -68.74 -11.09 67.31
CA ILE A 409 -70.17 -11.22 67.02
C ILE A 409 -70.76 -12.42 67.77
N LEU A 410 -70.10 -13.59 67.72
CA LEU A 410 -70.47 -14.78 68.49
C LEU A 410 -70.47 -14.51 70.00
N GLY A 411 -69.49 -13.78 70.52
CA GLY A 411 -69.45 -13.34 71.92
C GLY A 411 -70.59 -12.38 72.32
N LYS A 412 -71.34 -11.83 71.36
CA LYS A 412 -72.55 -11.02 71.56
C LYS A 412 -73.84 -11.79 71.20
N GLN A 413 -73.73 -12.95 70.57
CA GLN A 413 -74.84 -13.77 70.08
C GLN A 413 -74.84 -15.14 70.76
N SER A 414 -75.48 -15.21 71.93
CA SER A 414 -75.76 -16.47 72.63
C SER A 414 -76.91 -17.24 71.95
N ILE A 415 -76.72 -17.63 70.69
CA ILE A 415 -77.67 -18.42 69.89
C ILE A 415 -77.60 -19.88 70.34
N SER A 416 -78.76 -20.53 70.50
CA SER A 416 -78.82 -21.94 70.91
C SER A 416 -78.56 -22.89 69.74
N ILE A 417 -78.00 -24.07 70.02
CA ILE A 417 -77.75 -25.12 69.02
C ILE A 417 -79.06 -25.52 68.30
N ASP A 418 -80.17 -25.59 69.02
CA ASP A 418 -81.51 -25.89 68.46
C ASP A 418 -81.98 -24.85 67.41
N GLU A 419 -81.54 -23.59 67.51
CA GLU A 419 -81.89 -22.55 66.54
C GLU A 419 -81.05 -22.69 65.25
N VAL A 420 -79.79 -23.10 65.38
CA VAL A 420 -78.90 -23.37 64.24
C VAL A 420 -79.42 -24.53 63.42
N ASP A 421 -79.88 -25.61 64.06
CA ASP A 421 -80.45 -26.76 63.35
C ASP A 421 -81.81 -26.44 62.73
N GLN A 422 -82.69 -25.69 63.40
CA GLN A 422 -83.91 -25.15 62.76
C GLN A 422 -83.60 -24.27 61.54
N MET A 423 -82.54 -23.45 61.59
CA MET A 423 -82.15 -22.61 60.46
C MET A 423 -81.53 -23.44 59.32
N ASN A 424 -80.76 -24.49 59.64
CA ASN A 424 -80.27 -25.46 58.66
C ASN A 424 -81.43 -26.22 57.97
N MET A 425 -82.42 -26.70 58.73
CA MET A 425 -83.61 -27.34 58.15
C MET A 425 -84.38 -26.41 57.22
N LYS A 426 -84.59 -25.14 57.62
CA LYS A 426 -85.20 -24.10 56.77
C LYS A 426 -84.37 -23.85 55.50
N ARG A 427 -83.04 -23.81 55.60
CA ARG A 427 -82.13 -23.66 54.45
C ARG A 427 -82.23 -24.85 53.49
N VAL A 428 -82.21 -26.08 53.99
CA VAL A 428 -82.35 -27.30 53.16
C VAL A 428 -83.70 -27.31 52.44
N HIS A 429 -84.80 -27.01 53.14
CA HIS A 429 -86.13 -26.88 52.54
C HIS A 429 -86.18 -25.80 51.44
N LEU A 430 -85.60 -24.62 51.67
CA LEU A 430 -85.55 -23.55 50.67
C LEU A 430 -84.69 -23.93 49.45
N CYS A 431 -83.56 -24.61 49.64
CA CYS A 431 -82.76 -25.15 48.53
C CYS A 431 -83.52 -26.19 47.72
N GLN A 432 -84.31 -27.06 48.37
CA GLN A 432 -85.14 -28.05 47.69
C GLN A 432 -86.25 -27.39 46.86
N VAL A 433 -87.00 -26.44 47.45
CA VAL A 433 -88.02 -25.66 46.72
C VAL A 433 -87.42 -24.86 45.55
N LEU A 434 -86.17 -24.36 45.66
CA LEU A 434 -85.46 -23.76 44.54
C LEU A 434 -85.10 -24.78 43.45
N GLY A 435 -84.70 -26.00 43.81
CA GLY A 435 -84.46 -27.09 42.86
C GLY A 435 -85.74 -27.52 42.12
N ASP A 436 -86.85 -27.64 42.84
CA ASP A 436 -88.16 -27.98 42.28
C ASP A 436 -88.67 -26.84 41.35
N ALA A 437 -88.45 -25.58 41.73
CA ALA A 437 -88.75 -24.43 40.88
C ALA A 437 -87.85 -24.38 39.62
N GLN A 438 -86.55 -24.66 39.75
CA GLN A 438 -85.61 -24.64 38.63
C GLN A 438 -85.86 -25.81 37.65
N THR A 439 -86.22 -26.99 38.13
CA THR A 439 -86.59 -28.13 37.28
C THR A 439 -87.90 -27.88 36.55
N ASN A 440 -88.92 -27.31 37.21
CA ASN A 440 -90.17 -26.89 36.56
C ASN A 440 -89.97 -25.73 35.55
N LEU A 441 -89.01 -24.83 35.79
CA LEU A 441 -88.61 -23.81 34.82
C LEU A 441 -87.95 -24.46 33.59
N ASN A 442 -87.07 -25.44 33.79
CA ASN A 442 -86.41 -26.17 32.71
C ASN A 442 -87.43 -26.96 31.86
N THR A 443 -88.34 -27.72 32.47
CA THR A 443 -89.37 -28.46 31.71
C THR A 443 -90.29 -27.53 30.92
N LYS A 444 -90.65 -26.36 31.47
CA LYS A 444 -91.42 -25.34 30.75
C LYS A 444 -90.62 -24.68 29.61
N LYS A 445 -89.29 -24.59 29.74
CA LYS A 445 -88.41 -24.16 28.65
C LYS A 445 -88.29 -25.22 27.55
N ASP A 446 -88.24 -26.50 27.90
CA ASP A 446 -88.23 -27.60 26.93
C ASP A 446 -89.58 -27.74 26.21
N GLU A 447 -90.71 -27.52 26.91
CA GLU A 447 -92.03 -27.37 26.29
C GLU A 447 -92.08 -26.19 25.30
N LEU A 448 -91.47 -25.04 25.65
CA LEU A 448 -91.37 -23.89 24.76
C LEU A 448 -90.57 -24.22 23.50
N ASN A 449 -89.36 -24.79 23.66
CA ASN A 449 -88.49 -25.21 22.55
C ASN A 449 -89.20 -26.24 21.64
N ALA A 450 -90.00 -27.15 22.21
CA ALA A 450 -90.80 -28.12 21.46
C ALA A 450 -91.96 -27.48 20.68
N LYS A 451 -92.52 -26.35 21.15
CA LYS A 451 -93.50 -25.57 20.39
C LYS A 451 -92.83 -24.70 19.32
N GLU A 452 -91.69 -24.10 19.62
CA GLU A 452 -90.92 -23.29 18.67
C GLU A 452 -90.41 -24.13 17.49
N THR A 453 -89.90 -25.35 17.73
CA THR A 453 -89.52 -26.28 16.66
C THR A 453 -90.70 -26.82 15.84
N GLU A 454 -91.90 -26.92 16.41
CA GLU A 454 -93.10 -27.26 15.63
C GLU A 454 -93.63 -26.07 14.82
N ILE A 455 -93.52 -24.84 15.35
CA ILE A 455 -93.76 -23.61 14.56
C ILE A 455 -92.77 -23.54 13.39
N GLN A 456 -91.49 -23.85 13.61
CA GLN A 456 -90.50 -23.92 12.53
C GLN A 456 -90.89 -24.97 11.48
N ARG A 457 -91.34 -26.18 11.87
CA ARG A 457 -91.87 -27.17 10.91
C ARG A 457 -93.11 -26.71 10.14
N ILE A 458 -93.88 -25.77 10.67
CA ILE A 458 -95.02 -25.17 9.98
C ILE A 458 -94.52 -24.11 9.00
N LEU A 459 -93.53 -23.30 9.37
CA LEU A 459 -92.83 -22.38 8.46
C LEU A 459 -92.14 -23.13 7.30
N ASP A 460 -91.35 -24.17 7.60
CA ASP A 460 -90.69 -25.00 6.58
C ASP A 460 -91.68 -25.62 5.56
N LYS A 461 -92.92 -25.89 5.98
CA LYS A 461 -94.02 -26.34 5.10
C LYS A 461 -94.64 -25.20 4.30
N ILE A 462 -94.75 -24.00 4.87
CA ILE A 462 -95.18 -22.80 4.15
C ILE A 462 -94.15 -22.46 3.08
N ASP A 463 -92.85 -22.51 3.38
CA ASP A 463 -91.76 -22.31 2.42
C ASP A 463 -91.79 -23.35 1.28
N GLN A 464 -92.13 -24.60 1.57
CA GLN A 464 -92.33 -25.64 0.54
C GLN A 464 -93.58 -25.40 -0.32
N LEU A 465 -94.67 -24.91 0.28
CA LEU A 465 -95.85 -24.44 -0.46
C LEU A 465 -95.54 -23.20 -1.30
N GLU A 466 -94.69 -22.29 -0.82
CA GLU A 466 -94.25 -21.13 -1.57
C GLU A 466 -93.28 -21.52 -2.71
N GLN A 467 -92.37 -22.47 -2.50
CA GLN A 467 -91.51 -22.99 -3.58
C GLN A 467 -92.31 -23.73 -4.66
N THR A 468 -93.36 -24.47 -4.28
CA THR A 468 -94.25 -25.13 -5.26
C THR A 468 -95.17 -24.12 -5.96
N TYR A 469 -95.65 -23.09 -5.26
CA TYR A 469 -96.35 -21.96 -5.87
C TYR A 469 -95.45 -21.17 -6.83
N ASN A 470 -94.22 -20.84 -6.42
CA ASN A 470 -93.25 -20.06 -7.20
C ASN A 470 -92.67 -20.85 -8.39
N THR A 471 -92.63 -22.18 -8.34
CA THR A 471 -92.32 -23.00 -9.53
C THR A 471 -93.51 -23.12 -10.47
N GLY A 472 -94.75 -23.11 -9.97
CA GLY A 472 -95.95 -22.90 -10.78
C GLY A 472 -95.99 -21.50 -11.43
N ALA A 473 -95.64 -20.45 -10.67
CA ALA A 473 -95.51 -19.09 -11.18
C ALA A 473 -94.44 -18.99 -12.26
N LYS A 474 -93.31 -19.70 -12.13
CA LYS A 474 -92.26 -19.80 -13.17
C LYS A 474 -92.67 -20.59 -14.42
N GLN A 475 -93.81 -21.29 -14.42
CA GLN A 475 -94.45 -21.79 -15.65
C GLN A 475 -95.40 -20.75 -16.29
N ILE A 476 -95.70 -19.66 -15.58
CA ILE A 476 -96.57 -18.55 -16.01
C ILE A 476 -95.75 -17.30 -16.38
N GLU A 477 -94.54 -17.12 -15.82
CA GLU A 477 -93.53 -16.09 -16.16
C GLU A 477 -92.89 -16.25 -17.57
N SER A 478 -93.68 -16.64 -18.58
CA SER A 478 -93.32 -16.43 -20.00
C SER A 478 -93.71 -15.04 -20.50
N HIS A 479 -94.38 -14.23 -19.67
CA HIS A 479 -94.72 -12.83 -19.97
C HIS A 479 -94.49 -11.93 -18.75
N GLN A 480 -93.54 -10.97 -18.87
CA GLN A 480 -93.44 -9.69 -18.13
C GLN A 480 -93.43 -9.79 -16.58
N ALA A 481 -92.38 -9.39 -15.85
CA ALA A 481 -91.67 -8.10 -15.90
C ALA A 481 -90.20 -8.28 -15.42
N ILE A 482 -89.21 -7.43 -15.76
CA ILE A 482 -89.00 -6.05 -15.29
C ILE A 482 -88.85 -5.90 -13.74
N HIS A 483 -87.57 -5.90 -13.33
CA HIS A 483 -86.93 -5.11 -12.26
C HIS A 483 -87.04 -5.43 -10.74
N THR A 484 -85.83 -5.39 -10.15
CA THR A 484 -85.44 -4.88 -8.82
C THR A 484 -85.91 -5.57 -7.54
N ASN A 485 -85.01 -6.38 -6.97
CA ASN A 485 -84.86 -6.50 -5.52
C ASN A 485 -84.41 -5.17 -4.90
N ASN A 486 -84.85 -4.88 -3.68
CA ASN A 486 -84.18 -3.95 -2.77
C ASN A 486 -84.47 -4.42 -1.34
N ASN A 487 -83.45 -4.89 -0.63
CA ASN A 487 -83.64 -5.57 0.65
C ASN A 487 -83.79 -4.59 1.82
N GLU A 488 -84.90 -4.76 2.52
CA GLU A 488 -84.99 -4.88 3.98
C GLU A 488 -84.06 -4.04 4.88
N LYS A 489 -84.68 -3.20 5.71
CA LYS A 489 -84.26 -3.01 7.10
C LYS A 489 -85.47 -3.23 8.01
N GLN A 490 -85.36 -4.17 8.94
CA GLN A 490 -86.43 -4.46 9.91
C GLN A 490 -86.55 -3.32 10.94
N PRO A 491 -87.77 -2.86 11.27
CA PRO A 491 -88.00 -1.95 12.39
C PRO A 491 -88.16 -2.72 13.71
N VAL A 492 -87.52 -2.23 14.77
CA VAL A 492 -87.73 -2.74 16.14
C VAL A 492 -89.13 -2.37 16.62
N GLN A 493 -89.96 -3.36 16.96
CA GLN A 493 -91.28 -3.13 17.54
C GLN A 493 -91.23 -3.07 19.07
N PHE A 494 -91.98 -2.13 19.65
CA PHE A 494 -92.34 -2.13 21.07
C PHE A 494 -93.88 -2.09 21.18
N PRO A 495 -94.53 -3.06 21.83
CA PRO A 495 -95.99 -3.11 21.87
C PRO A 495 -96.54 -2.07 22.85
N LEU A 496 -97.38 -1.15 22.36
CA LEU A 496 -98.07 -0.15 23.16
C LEU A 496 -99.59 -0.37 23.09
N SER A 497 -100.15 -1.10 24.05
CA SER A 497 -101.60 -1.33 24.15
C SER A 497 -102.29 -0.12 24.78
N VAL A 498 -103.21 0.49 24.04
CA VAL A 498 -103.99 1.66 24.50
C VAL A 498 -105.45 1.24 24.66
N ILE A 499 -105.97 1.33 25.88
CA ILE A 499 -107.40 1.14 26.17
C ILE A 499 -108.06 2.52 26.22
N ILE A 500 -108.93 2.78 25.26
CA ILE A 500 -109.73 4.01 25.18
C ILE A 500 -111.05 3.77 25.91
N ASN A 501 -111.43 4.67 26.83
CA ASN A 501 -112.66 4.55 27.61
C ASN A 501 -113.59 5.73 27.28
N THR A 502 -114.76 5.45 26.68
CA THR A 502 -115.54 6.47 25.93
C THR A 502 -116.50 7.32 26.78
N ASN A 503 -116.53 7.13 28.10
CA ASN A 503 -117.51 7.76 29.00
C ASN A 503 -116.85 8.66 30.07
N SER A 504 -115.91 9.52 29.69
CA SER A 504 -115.36 10.57 30.55
C SER A 504 -115.21 11.91 29.82
N GLU A 505 -115.68 12.99 30.44
CA GLU A 505 -115.72 14.33 29.83
C GLU A 505 -114.37 15.07 29.91
N ASP A 506 -113.43 14.60 30.73
CA ASP A 506 -112.08 15.14 30.84
C ASP A 506 -111.12 14.60 29.76
N GLN A 507 -110.67 15.48 28.88
CA GLN A 507 -109.73 15.21 27.77
C GLN A 507 -108.46 14.45 28.20
N HIS A 508 -108.01 14.59 29.45
CA HIS A 508 -106.77 13.98 29.94
C HIS A 508 -106.89 12.51 30.40
N ASN A 509 -108.10 11.96 30.53
CA ASN A 509 -108.33 10.62 31.11
C ASN A 509 -108.86 9.55 30.12
N LEU A 510 -109.04 9.87 28.84
CA LEU A 510 -109.55 8.93 27.83
C LEU A 510 -108.67 7.69 27.60
N CYS A 511 -107.36 7.78 27.87
CA CYS A 511 -106.39 6.70 27.66
C CYS A 511 -105.66 6.37 28.98
N LYS A 512 -105.58 5.08 29.29
CA LYS A 512 -104.66 4.53 30.30
C LYS A 512 -103.74 3.49 29.64
N PRO A 513 -102.41 3.55 29.82
CA PRO A 513 -101.63 4.57 30.55
C PRO A 513 -101.62 5.94 29.85
N ASN A 514 -101.16 6.98 30.56
CA ASN A 514 -101.02 8.33 30.01
C ASN A 514 -99.82 8.38 29.06
N LEU A 515 -100.10 8.29 27.76
CA LEU A 515 -99.13 8.12 26.67
C LEU A 515 -97.92 9.07 26.77
N LYS A 516 -98.14 10.33 27.16
CA LYS A 516 -97.09 11.35 27.25
C LYS A 516 -96.00 10.99 28.25
N VAL A 517 -96.37 10.42 29.40
CA VAL A 517 -95.43 10.09 30.49
C VAL A 517 -94.64 8.82 30.17
N GLU A 518 -95.31 7.79 29.63
CA GLU A 518 -94.66 6.52 29.25
C GLU A 518 -93.67 6.74 28.09
N ILE A 519 -94.10 7.50 27.05
CA ILE A 519 -93.23 7.86 25.92
C ILE A 519 -92.07 8.74 26.40
N GLN A 520 -92.29 9.74 27.25
CA GLN A 520 -91.21 10.60 27.74
C GLN A 520 -90.19 9.84 28.60
N LYS A 521 -90.63 8.87 29.41
CA LYS A 521 -89.76 7.99 30.21
C LYS A 521 -88.92 7.05 29.33
N ASN A 522 -89.51 6.51 28.27
CA ASN A 522 -88.79 5.63 27.33
C ASN A 522 -87.87 6.43 26.38
N LEU A 523 -88.28 7.62 25.93
CA LEU A 523 -87.40 8.56 25.23
C LEU A 523 -86.21 8.99 26.09
N TYR A 524 -86.39 9.21 27.40
CA TYR A 524 -85.28 9.53 28.30
C TYR A 524 -84.28 8.38 28.36
N LYS A 525 -84.74 7.14 28.56
CA LYS A 525 -83.87 5.93 28.53
C LYS A 525 -83.14 5.75 27.19
N VAL A 526 -83.83 5.98 26.07
CA VAL A 526 -83.20 5.92 24.73
C VAL A 526 -82.19 7.03 24.55
N SER A 527 -82.47 8.25 25.03
CA SER A 527 -81.53 9.37 25.01
C SER A 527 -80.31 9.14 25.92
N GLU A 528 -80.49 8.47 27.05
CA GLU A 528 -79.44 8.10 28.01
C GLU A 528 -78.55 6.98 27.45
N LEU A 529 -79.13 5.98 26.79
CA LEU A 529 -78.39 4.97 26.01
C LEU A 529 -77.65 5.58 24.82
N LEU A 530 -78.28 6.49 24.05
CA LEU A 530 -77.61 7.16 22.93
C LEU A 530 -76.49 8.09 23.40
N LEU A 531 -76.67 8.81 24.51
CA LEU A 531 -75.65 9.70 25.06
C LEU A 531 -74.46 8.92 25.64
N SER A 532 -74.72 7.83 26.37
CA SER A 532 -73.66 6.96 26.88
C SER A 532 -72.95 6.19 25.76
N GLN A 533 -73.67 5.75 24.71
CA GLN A 533 -73.05 5.16 23.52
C GLN A 533 -72.21 6.19 22.75
N ALA A 534 -72.67 7.44 22.60
CA ALA A 534 -71.90 8.52 21.98
C ALA A 534 -70.63 8.84 22.78
N PHE A 535 -70.72 9.00 24.10
CA PHE A 535 -69.57 9.25 24.96
C PHE A 535 -68.55 8.09 24.95
N ASN A 536 -69.02 6.84 24.92
CA ASN A 536 -68.15 5.67 24.76
C ASN A 536 -67.46 5.67 23.39
N LEU A 537 -68.17 6.02 22.30
CA LEU A 537 -67.59 6.16 20.96
C LEU A 537 -66.53 7.27 20.93
N GLU A 538 -66.83 8.45 21.45
CA GLU A 538 -65.91 9.59 21.58
C GLU A 538 -64.65 9.21 22.39
N THR A 539 -64.82 8.48 23.50
CA THR A 539 -63.72 7.94 24.30
C THR A 539 -62.88 6.92 23.52
N THR A 540 -63.48 6.11 22.63
CA THR A 540 -62.70 5.21 21.75
C THR A 540 -61.99 5.95 20.63
N VAL A 541 -62.61 6.99 20.04
CA VAL A 541 -61.98 7.84 19.01
C VAL A 541 -60.73 8.50 19.58
N PHE A 542 -60.83 9.15 20.74
CA PHE A 542 -59.69 9.78 21.41
C PHE A 542 -58.54 8.80 21.64
N LYS A 543 -58.83 7.58 22.13
CA LYS A 543 -57.80 6.54 22.33
C LYS A 543 -57.16 6.08 21.02
N THR A 544 -57.91 6.00 19.93
CA THR A 544 -57.34 5.69 18.61
C THR A 544 -56.51 6.84 18.04
N GLU A 545 -56.89 8.10 18.29
CA GLU A 545 -56.09 9.27 17.91
C GLU A 545 -54.77 9.33 18.69
N GLU A 546 -54.80 9.05 20.00
CA GLU A 546 -53.60 8.93 20.84
C GLU A 546 -52.65 7.85 20.32
N GLN A 547 -53.18 6.67 19.97
CA GLN A 547 -52.40 5.58 19.36
C GLN A 547 -51.86 5.94 17.97
N ILE A 548 -52.62 6.67 17.14
CA ILE A 548 -52.16 7.15 15.84
C ILE A 548 -51.00 8.13 16.01
N ASN A 549 -51.06 9.05 16.98
CA ASN A 549 -49.98 10.00 17.25
C ASN A 549 -48.70 9.27 17.73
N GLN A 550 -48.83 8.33 18.67
CA GLN A 550 -47.69 7.51 19.13
C GLN A 550 -47.03 6.72 17.98
N LEU A 551 -47.83 6.22 17.02
CA LEU A 551 -47.32 5.54 15.83
C LEU A 551 -46.73 6.50 14.77
N LEU A 552 -47.16 7.76 14.73
CA LEU A 552 -46.57 8.80 13.89
C LEU A 552 -45.20 9.24 14.42
N ASP A 553 -45.08 9.46 15.73
CA ASP A 553 -43.81 9.84 16.37
C ASP A 553 -42.76 8.72 16.18
N LEU A 554 -43.11 7.46 16.49
CA LEU A 554 -42.25 6.30 16.28
C LEU A 554 -41.90 6.08 14.79
N ARG A 555 -42.77 6.47 13.85
CA ARG A 555 -42.47 6.48 12.41
C ARG A 555 -41.44 7.55 12.05
N VAL A 556 -41.45 8.71 12.71
CA VAL A 556 -40.43 9.76 12.51
C VAL A 556 -39.09 9.31 13.07
N GLU A 557 -39.04 8.78 14.30
CA GLU A 557 -37.80 8.25 14.90
C GLU A 557 -37.16 7.15 14.05
N LEU A 558 -37.96 6.20 13.55
CA LEU A 558 -37.48 5.16 12.63
C LEU A 558 -37.02 5.74 11.28
N GLY A 559 -37.66 6.81 10.81
CA GLY A 559 -37.24 7.54 9.60
C GLY A 559 -35.87 8.20 9.77
N GLU A 560 -35.65 8.94 10.86
CA GLU A 560 -34.36 9.56 11.16
C GLU A 560 -33.24 8.52 11.36
N SER A 561 -33.56 7.39 11.99
CA SER A 561 -32.63 6.25 12.13
C SER A 561 -32.25 5.61 10.79
N ILE A 562 -33.22 5.45 9.87
CA ILE A 562 -32.96 4.98 8.50
C ILE A 562 -32.09 5.98 7.73
N ASP A 563 -32.41 7.28 7.80
CA ASP A 563 -31.62 8.34 7.17
C ASP A 563 -30.18 8.39 7.68
N GLU A 564 -29.97 8.18 8.98
CA GLU A 564 -28.64 8.11 9.59
C GLU A 564 -27.85 6.86 9.15
N LEU A 565 -28.51 5.70 9.10
CA LEU A 565 -27.92 4.47 8.56
C LEU A 565 -27.60 4.59 7.06
N GLU A 566 -28.43 5.26 6.26
CA GLU A 566 -28.18 5.45 4.82
C GLU A 566 -27.00 6.42 4.57
N LYS A 567 -26.83 7.44 5.42
CA LYS A 567 -25.63 8.31 5.41
C LYS A 567 -24.37 7.52 5.77
N GLN A 568 -24.43 6.65 6.78
CA GLN A 568 -23.31 5.79 7.18
C GLN A 568 -22.97 4.77 6.08
N PHE A 569 -23.97 4.17 5.44
CA PHE A 569 -23.79 3.28 4.30
C PHE A 569 -23.15 3.99 3.11
N ARG A 570 -23.61 5.21 2.75
CA ARG A 570 -22.98 6.01 1.67
C ARG A 570 -21.51 6.31 1.95
N ARG A 571 -21.16 6.75 3.17
CA ARG A 571 -19.75 6.97 3.56
C ARG A 571 -18.90 5.70 3.48
N ALA A 572 -19.45 4.56 3.90
CA ALA A 572 -18.78 3.27 3.79
C ALA A 572 -18.60 2.84 2.31
N GLN A 573 -19.58 3.11 1.46
CA GLN A 573 -19.52 2.84 0.02
C GLN A 573 -18.50 3.73 -0.70
N GLU A 574 -18.46 5.03 -0.38
CA GLU A 574 -17.49 6.01 -0.89
C GLU A 574 -16.05 5.61 -0.52
N THR A 575 -15.78 5.37 0.77
CA THR A 575 -14.45 4.94 1.24
C THR A 575 -14.04 3.57 0.67
N CYS A 576 -14.97 2.63 0.50
CA CYS A 576 -14.68 1.38 -0.23
C CYS A 576 -14.42 1.58 -1.72
N ALA A 577 -14.96 2.62 -2.36
CA ALA A 577 -14.66 2.95 -3.76
C ALA A 577 -13.28 3.64 -3.89
N GLU A 578 -12.94 4.56 -2.98
CA GLU A 578 -11.63 5.21 -2.90
C GLU A 578 -10.51 4.19 -2.68
N ILE A 579 -10.66 3.27 -1.71
CA ILE A 579 -9.70 2.19 -1.43
C ILE A 579 -9.54 1.28 -2.66
N ARG A 580 -10.62 0.97 -3.38
CA ARG A 580 -10.55 0.17 -4.62
C ARG A 580 -9.80 0.92 -5.74
N SER A 581 -9.98 2.24 -5.87
CA SER A 581 -9.20 3.03 -6.84
C SER A 581 -7.72 2.99 -6.48
N SER A 582 -7.36 3.29 -5.23
CA SER A 582 -5.96 3.27 -4.75
C SER A 582 -5.29 1.93 -5.02
N ILE A 583 -5.96 0.81 -4.71
CA ILE A 583 -5.46 -0.54 -4.98
C ILE A 583 -5.27 -0.79 -6.49
N ILE A 584 -6.18 -0.33 -7.34
CA ILE A 584 -6.04 -0.45 -8.80
C ILE A 584 -4.85 0.38 -9.28
N ASP A 585 -4.78 1.66 -8.91
CA ASP A 585 -3.73 2.60 -9.32
C ASP A 585 -2.34 2.13 -8.83
N GLU A 586 -2.24 1.65 -7.59
CA GLU A 586 -1.02 1.04 -7.02
C GLU A 586 -0.65 -0.28 -7.71
N SER A 587 -1.62 -1.09 -8.15
CA SER A 587 -1.34 -2.36 -8.85
C SER A 587 -0.83 -2.18 -10.29
N VAL A 588 -1.10 -1.05 -10.94
CA VAL A 588 -0.67 -0.79 -12.32
C VAL A 588 0.84 -0.67 -12.43
N ALA A 589 1.51 -0.02 -11.48
CA ALA A 589 2.96 0.17 -11.49
C ALA A 589 3.77 -1.15 -11.49
N PRO A 590 3.61 -2.08 -10.52
CA PRO A 590 4.29 -3.37 -10.54
C PRO A 590 3.82 -4.24 -11.71
N SER A 591 2.56 -4.13 -12.15
CA SER A 591 2.10 -4.85 -13.36
C SER A 591 2.85 -4.41 -14.62
N MET A 592 3.16 -3.11 -14.76
CA MET A 592 4.00 -2.59 -15.85
C MET A 592 5.46 -3.03 -15.71
N GLU A 593 6.00 -3.06 -14.50
CA GLU A 593 7.37 -3.53 -14.22
C GLU A 593 7.54 -5.01 -14.56
N ILE A 594 6.63 -5.88 -14.08
CA ILE A 594 6.56 -7.30 -14.43
C ILE A 594 6.51 -7.47 -15.95
N ASN A 595 5.62 -6.74 -16.63
CA ASN A 595 5.50 -6.77 -18.10
C ASN A 595 6.78 -6.32 -18.83
N ASN A 596 7.70 -5.61 -18.19
CA ASN A 596 8.98 -5.22 -18.78
C ASN A 596 10.07 -6.26 -18.49
N LEU A 597 10.12 -6.78 -17.26
CA LEU A 597 11.00 -7.89 -16.87
C LEU A 597 10.70 -9.15 -17.69
N GLU A 598 9.43 -9.48 -17.95
CA GLU A 598 9.03 -10.59 -18.83
C GLU A 598 9.56 -10.44 -20.26
N LYS A 599 9.58 -9.21 -20.80
CA LYS A 599 10.14 -8.93 -22.14
C LYS A 599 11.66 -9.02 -22.15
N GLU A 600 12.31 -8.59 -21.07
CA GLU A 600 13.77 -8.70 -20.92
C GLU A 600 14.20 -10.16 -20.78
N ILE A 601 13.50 -10.96 -19.95
CA ILE A 601 13.68 -12.40 -19.83
C ILE A 601 13.49 -13.09 -21.19
N ALA A 602 12.40 -12.82 -21.91
CA ALA A 602 12.17 -13.39 -23.24
C ALA A 602 13.23 -12.99 -24.28
N LEU A 603 13.86 -11.82 -24.13
CA LEU A 603 14.98 -11.38 -24.97
C LEU A 603 16.28 -12.11 -24.57
N ILE A 604 16.52 -12.33 -23.28
CA ILE A 604 17.66 -13.10 -22.74
C ILE A 604 17.55 -14.59 -23.12
N GLU A 605 16.38 -15.21 -23.02
CA GLU A 605 16.15 -16.58 -23.51
C GLU A 605 16.46 -16.70 -25.01
N LYS A 606 16.11 -15.68 -25.80
CA LYS A 606 16.40 -15.61 -27.24
C LYS A 606 17.88 -15.39 -27.55
N THR A 607 18.65 -14.70 -26.70
CA THR A 607 20.11 -14.61 -26.88
C THR A 607 20.81 -15.89 -26.41
N ILE A 608 20.40 -16.48 -25.28
CA ILE A 608 20.92 -17.76 -24.78
C ILE A 608 20.72 -18.88 -25.80
N THR A 609 19.51 -19.07 -26.31
CA THR A 609 19.23 -20.11 -27.32
C THR A 609 20.01 -19.89 -28.64
N LYS A 610 20.26 -18.64 -29.03
CA LYS A 610 21.16 -18.33 -30.16
C LYS A 610 22.62 -18.69 -29.86
N MET A 611 23.11 -18.34 -28.67
CA MET A 611 24.48 -18.66 -28.24
C MET A 611 24.70 -20.17 -28.10
N GLU A 612 23.73 -20.92 -27.57
CA GLU A 612 23.78 -22.38 -27.52
C GLU A 612 23.86 -22.99 -28.93
N GLN A 613 23.04 -22.52 -29.87
CA GLN A 613 23.09 -22.96 -31.26
C GLN A 613 24.44 -22.66 -31.93
N GLN A 614 25.02 -21.49 -31.66
CA GLN A 614 26.34 -21.11 -32.17
C GLN A 614 27.46 -21.99 -31.57
N ALA A 615 27.54 -22.11 -30.24
CA ALA A 615 28.55 -22.94 -29.57
C ALA A 615 28.44 -24.42 -29.98
N LYS A 616 27.22 -24.93 -30.21
CA LYS A 616 26.95 -26.27 -30.72
C LYS A 616 27.41 -26.45 -32.16
N HIS A 617 27.28 -25.42 -33.02
CA HIS A 617 27.83 -25.42 -34.37
C HIS A 617 29.36 -25.40 -34.37
N GLU A 618 29.97 -24.52 -33.57
CA GLU A 618 31.43 -24.40 -33.42
C GLU A 618 32.05 -25.69 -32.87
N TYR A 619 31.42 -26.33 -31.86
CA TYR A 619 31.82 -27.65 -31.37
C TYR A 619 31.77 -28.73 -32.45
N LEU A 620 30.71 -28.77 -33.28
CA LEU A 620 30.57 -29.74 -34.36
C LEU A 620 31.64 -29.54 -35.45
N THR A 621 31.96 -28.29 -35.78
CA THR A 621 33.04 -27.94 -36.73
C THR A 621 34.41 -28.34 -36.18
N SER A 622 34.76 -27.90 -34.97
CA SER A 622 36.02 -28.26 -34.30
C SER A 622 36.20 -29.79 -34.14
N LYS A 623 35.10 -30.52 -33.87
CA LYS A 623 35.09 -31.98 -33.83
C LYS A 623 35.31 -32.62 -35.21
N ALA A 624 34.78 -32.03 -36.28
CA ALA A 624 35.06 -32.48 -37.64
C ALA A 624 36.53 -32.25 -38.02
N ASP A 625 37.08 -31.07 -37.72
CA ASP A 625 38.48 -30.72 -37.99
C ASP A 625 39.46 -31.58 -37.18
N SER A 626 39.18 -31.81 -35.89
CA SER A 626 39.92 -32.77 -35.07
C SER A 626 39.90 -34.18 -35.66
N GLY A 627 38.75 -34.61 -36.22
CA GLY A 627 38.62 -35.86 -36.96
C GLY A 627 39.43 -35.91 -38.26
N LEU A 628 39.52 -34.80 -39.00
CA LEU A 628 40.35 -34.67 -40.20
C LEU A 628 41.85 -34.70 -39.87
N VAL A 629 42.28 -33.95 -38.84
CA VAL A 629 43.67 -33.98 -38.33
C VAL A 629 44.04 -35.39 -37.86
N THR A 630 43.17 -36.05 -37.09
CA THR A 630 43.39 -37.43 -36.62
C THR A 630 43.57 -38.41 -37.78
N ARG A 631 42.74 -38.31 -38.83
CA ARG A 631 42.90 -39.11 -40.06
C ARG A 631 44.22 -38.82 -40.76
N LYS A 632 44.56 -37.55 -40.97
CA LYS A 632 45.80 -37.13 -41.63
C LYS A 632 47.06 -37.59 -40.89
N CYS A 633 47.05 -37.52 -39.55
CA CYS A 633 48.11 -38.08 -38.71
C CYS A 633 48.19 -39.61 -38.83
N GLY A 634 47.05 -40.32 -38.90
CA GLY A 634 47.00 -41.75 -39.16
C GLY A 634 47.55 -42.14 -40.54
N GLU A 635 47.23 -41.37 -41.59
CA GLU A 635 47.76 -41.55 -42.95
C GLU A 635 49.27 -41.29 -43.02
N LEU A 636 49.75 -40.19 -42.44
CA LEU A 636 51.17 -39.87 -42.35
C LEU A 636 51.95 -40.95 -41.57
N ASN A 637 51.42 -41.39 -40.42
CA ASN A 637 52.02 -42.48 -39.66
C ASN A 637 52.01 -43.81 -40.45
N SER A 638 50.93 -44.11 -41.18
CA SER A 638 50.87 -45.30 -42.06
C SER A 638 51.91 -45.23 -43.17
N ASN A 639 52.16 -44.06 -43.76
CA ASN A 639 53.15 -43.87 -44.81
C ASN A 639 54.58 -43.93 -44.26
N LEU A 640 54.87 -43.26 -43.13
CA LEU A 640 56.16 -43.36 -42.45
C LEU A 640 56.49 -44.81 -42.05
N ASN A 641 55.51 -45.59 -41.56
CA ASN A 641 55.72 -47.01 -41.28
C ASN A 641 56.02 -47.84 -42.55
N LYS A 642 55.43 -47.50 -43.71
CA LYS A 642 55.78 -48.14 -44.99
C LYS A 642 57.21 -47.78 -45.41
N GLU A 643 57.62 -46.52 -45.28
CA GLU A 643 58.97 -46.05 -45.60
C GLU A 643 60.03 -46.68 -44.68
N ILE A 644 59.73 -46.82 -43.38
CA ILE A 644 60.59 -47.53 -42.42
C ILE A 644 60.69 -49.02 -42.80
N VAL A 645 59.59 -49.69 -43.11
CA VAL A 645 59.60 -51.10 -43.54
C VAL A 645 60.37 -51.30 -44.85
N GLN A 646 60.21 -50.41 -45.82
CA GLN A 646 61.00 -50.42 -47.07
C GLN A 646 62.49 -50.18 -46.82
N SER A 647 62.83 -49.28 -45.89
CA SER A 647 64.22 -49.01 -45.49
C SER A 647 64.85 -50.21 -44.78
N ILE A 648 64.10 -50.88 -43.89
CA ILE A 648 64.54 -52.11 -43.21
C ILE A 648 64.73 -53.25 -44.23
N ASP A 649 63.81 -53.45 -45.17
CA ASP A 649 63.92 -54.42 -46.25
C ASP A 649 65.14 -54.13 -47.15
N ALA A 650 65.42 -52.87 -47.48
CA ALA A 650 66.63 -52.47 -48.20
C ALA A 650 67.93 -52.76 -47.41
N ILE A 651 67.94 -52.50 -46.10
CA ILE A 651 69.06 -52.83 -45.21
C ILE A 651 69.27 -54.35 -45.11
N LEU A 652 68.19 -55.14 -44.99
CA LEU A 652 68.25 -56.60 -44.97
C LEU A 652 68.79 -57.15 -46.30
N LYS A 653 68.38 -56.58 -47.44
CA LYS A 653 68.91 -56.92 -48.77
C LYS A 653 70.40 -56.56 -48.92
N MET A 654 70.84 -55.43 -48.37
CA MET A 654 72.26 -55.09 -48.31
C MET A 654 73.03 -56.05 -47.40
N GLN A 655 72.48 -56.41 -46.24
CA GLN A 655 73.10 -57.32 -45.29
C GLN A 655 73.24 -58.74 -45.87
N THR A 656 72.23 -59.26 -46.56
CA THR A 656 72.33 -60.57 -47.24
C THR A 656 73.30 -60.50 -48.40
N PHE A 657 73.30 -59.44 -49.21
CA PHE A 657 74.29 -59.25 -50.28
C PHE A 657 75.73 -59.23 -49.76
N ILE A 658 76.02 -58.44 -48.71
CA ILE A 658 77.33 -58.39 -48.05
C ILE A 658 77.70 -59.78 -47.48
N ARG A 659 76.76 -60.47 -46.83
CA ARG A 659 76.99 -61.80 -46.28
C ARG A 659 77.35 -62.82 -47.36
N THR A 660 76.58 -62.89 -48.45
CA THR A 660 76.88 -63.77 -49.58
C THR A 660 78.22 -63.42 -50.21
N ARG A 661 78.58 -62.13 -50.31
CA ARG A 661 79.91 -61.69 -50.77
C ARG A 661 81.05 -62.10 -49.84
N LEU A 662 80.84 -62.06 -48.52
CA LEU A 662 81.83 -62.56 -47.55
C LEU A 662 81.98 -64.08 -47.65
N GLU A 663 80.87 -64.81 -47.73
CA GLU A 663 80.85 -66.27 -47.94
C GLU A 663 81.56 -66.65 -49.26
N GLU A 664 81.33 -65.90 -50.37
CA GLU A 664 82.09 -66.02 -51.63
C GLU A 664 83.60 -65.78 -51.46
N THR A 665 84.01 -64.81 -50.65
CA THR A 665 85.45 -64.53 -50.43
C THR A 665 86.14 -65.55 -49.53
N VAL A 666 85.45 -66.08 -48.52
CA VAL A 666 85.96 -67.15 -47.66
C VAL A 666 86.08 -68.47 -48.44
N MET A 667 85.15 -68.74 -49.35
CA MET A 667 85.22 -69.84 -50.34
C MET A 667 86.34 -69.69 -51.38
N ARG A 668 87.08 -68.57 -51.39
CA ARG A 668 88.27 -68.34 -52.25
C ARG A 668 89.58 -68.23 -51.47
N LEU A 669 89.53 -68.37 -50.14
CA LEU A 669 90.68 -68.31 -49.23
C LEU A 669 90.96 -69.66 -48.54
N ASN A 670 90.08 -70.65 -48.73
CA ASN A 670 90.31 -72.06 -48.47
C ASN A 670 90.46 -72.80 -49.80
#